data_AF-A0A6V8K878-F1
#
_entry.id   AF-A0A6V8K878-F1
#
_cell.length_a   1.000
_cell.length_b   1.000
_cell.length_c   1.000
_cell.angle_alpha   90.00
_cell.angle_beta   90.00
_cell.angle_gamma   90.00
#
_symmetry.space_group_name_H-M   'P 1'
#
loop_
_entity.id
_entity.type
_entity.pdbx_description
1 polymer ?
#
loop_
_entity_poly.entity_id
_entity_poly.type
_entity_poly.pdbx_seq_one_letter_code
_entity_poly.pdbx_strand_id
1 'polypeptide(L)'
;MVRRADTSSADRIGAGASVDTISDGPLPELPSVDEVEDAEIDEPVPSTERLVAQAVALAGDDLDSAALVDRFWRFAPDEELIGYTAAEMLGAARSHRELAEQRVPGELKLRISEPDAADDHTVIEIVTDDMPFLVDSVTALLTAHHLDVHLLVHPLIVVRREPLGKLAEVASEVEADDAIDGDIVESWMHIEVDPVRDAVARDQLRRELQRVLTDVREAVEDWPKMRRRATAIADQLAAARNTPDRPPVPEKDITDSVELLRWLADDHFTFLGYREYRLVDGEGDEKLLEAVMGTGLGILRQDQTTPRVISSMTPEAYEKVLEKRLLIITKANSRATVHRSAYLDYIGIKMFDAAGDVIGERRFLGLFSTAAYRTSVRDLPVVRRKVTEVLDRSGLSPRSHSGKDLLQILETYPRDELFQIKTDDLYHAVIGVLRMAGRRQLRLFLRRDGYGRFISCLIYLPRDRFTTQNRLKMQEILLRELNGIGVDYTTRVTESTLARVHFIVRTEPGNPPGEVEPDALAEELADATRLWEDDFRLVLERKLGDEQAKRLYHRYAEAFPEGYKDEHAPFEAVKDLAKLELLDEPGQLEMHLFRKDQDFGNVRFKIYRYGEPMVLSAVLPVLHSLGVKAIDERPYELGRLDAAVYLYDFGLALPEAHRDLGEVRPHVENAFAAAWRGEAEVDGLNELVLRAGLTWRQVVVLRAYAKYLRQAGTFFSQRYMETTFIENPVIAGLLVRLFETRFAPRPALSDQEREERSTELIEEIGKQLDAVESLDQDRILRSYLRLIQATLRTSFFQRGSEQRPKSYIAFKLDPQAIPDLPAPRPKFEIFVYSPRFEGVHLRYGPVARGGLRWSDRREDFRTEVLGLVKAQSVKNAVIVPVGAKGGFVLKKKPGDRDEAVECYKLFINALLDVTDNIVGGKVTPPRDVVRHDPDDTYLVVAADKGTATFSDIANEISVRRGFWLGDAFASGGSAGYDHKKMGITARGAWESVKRHFRDLGVDTQTQDFAVVGVGDMSGDVFGNGMLLSRHIKLVAAFDHRHIFVDPTPDPEASYVERRRLFELPRSSWADYDATLISEGGESSPVP
;
A
#
# COMPACT_ATOMS: atom_id res chain seq x y z
N MET A 1 -6.99 -41.22 7.88
CA MET A 1 -6.22 -42.32 8.51
C MET A 1 -4.97 -41.69 9.13
N VAL A 2 -4.73 -41.74 10.46
CA VAL A 2 -4.20 -42.90 11.25
C VAL A 2 -2.76 -43.21 10.83
N ARG A 3 -1.68 -43.11 11.64
CA ARG A 3 -1.36 -42.71 13.05
C ARG A 3 0.11 -42.15 13.03
N ARG A 4 0.56 -41.17 13.83
CA ARG A 4 0.85 -41.06 15.29
C ARG A 4 2.11 -41.83 15.78
N ALA A 5 2.88 -41.20 16.70
CA ALA A 5 3.97 -41.71 17.58
C ALA A 5 5.42 -41.80 17.01
N ASP A 6 6.52 -41.55 17.76
CA ASP A 6 6.78 -40.70 18.97
C ASP A 6 8.30 -40.63 19.36
N THR A 7 8.69 -39.84 20.39
CA THR A 7 9.99 -39.85 21.16
C THR A 7 11.32 -39.48 20.44
N SER A 8 12.47 -39.07 21.04
CA SER A 8 12.96 -38.50 22.34
C SER A 8 14.52 -38.33 22.24
N SER A 9 15.36 -37.63 23.05
CA SER A 9 15.32 -36.52 24.05
C SER A 9 16.78 -36.21 24.53
N ALA A 10 17.02 -35.22 25.42
CA ALA A 10 18.24 -34.97 26.26
C ALA A 10 19.51 -34.38 25.54
N ASP A 11 20.04 -33.18 25.87
CA ASP A 11 20.87 -32.74 27.04
C ASP A 11 22.39 -33.05 26.90
N ARG A 12 23.42 -32.29 27.38
CA ARG A 12 23.63 -31.02 28.16
C ARG A 12 25.13 -30.56 27.95
N ILE A 13 25.80 -29.53 28.51
CA ILE A 13 25.62 -28.53 29.61
C ILE A 13 26.59 -27.29 29.46
N GLY A 14 26.26 -26.14 30.07
CA GLY A 14 27.21 -25.18 30.73
C GLY A 14 28.00 -24.12 29.92
N ALA A 15 28.40 -22.95 30.49
CA ALA A 15 28.08 -22.35 31.81
C ALA A 15 28.52 -20.84 31.93
N GLY A 16 27.92 -20.08 32.88
CA GLY A 16 28.31 -18.72 33.32
C GLY A 16 27.26 -17.63 32.96
N ALA A 17 26.39 -17.10 33.85
CA ALA A 17 26.52 -16.46 35.17
C ALA A 17 26.87 -14.94 35.09
N SER A 18 26.27 -14.01 35.86
CA SER A 18 25.52 -14.14 37.13
C SER A 18 24.58 -12.96 37.48
N VAL A 19 23.48 -13.24 38.24
CA VAL A 19 22.87 -12.39 39.31
C VAL A 19 22.19 -11.07 38.86
N ASP A 20 20.91 -10.78 39.14
CA ASP A 20 19.82 -11.45 39.91
C ASP A 20 18.42 -10.84 39.45
N THR A 21 17.22 -10.90 40.06
CA THR A 21 16.69 -11.25 41.42
C THR A 21 15.17 -11.56 41.39
N ILE A 22 14.63 -12.19 42.46
CA ILE A 22 13.24 -12.14 43.00
C ILE A 22 12.05 -12.78 42.23
N SER A 23 11.53 -13.86 42.86
CA SER A 23 10.12 -14.34 42.99
C SER A 23 9.32 -14.91 41.81
N ASP A 24 8.57 -15.99 42.13
CA ASP A 24 7.66 -16.74 41.25
C ASP A 24 6.29 -16.08 40.98
N GLY A 25 5.73 -16.41 39.82
CA GLY A 25 4.32 -16.24 39.44
C GLY A 25 4.10 -16.71 37.99
N PRO A 26 3.10 -17.56 37.68
CA PRO A 26 2.89 -18.04 36.31
C PRO A 26 2.29 -16.94 35.43
N LEU A 27 2.89 -16.74 34.24
CA LEU A 27 2.32 -15.90 33.19
C LEU A 27 1.11 -16.60 32.53
N PRO A 28 0.03 -15.88 32.20
CA PRO A 28 -1.03 -16.43 31.37
C PRO A 28 -0.56 -16.63 29.92
N GLU A 29 -1.16 -17.59 29.22
CA GLU A 29 -0.93 -17.80 27.79
C GLU A 29 -1.56 -16.66 26.98
N LEU A 30 -0.84 -16.14 25.98
CA LEU A 30 -1.38 -15.20 25.00
C LEU A 30 -2.12 -15.99 23.90
N PRO A 31 -3.34 -15.58 23.49
CA PRO A 31 -4.07 -16.24 22.41
C PRO A 31 -3.39 -16.04 21.05
N SER A 32 -3.68 -16.95 20.11
CA SER A 32 -3.25 -16.85 18.71
C SER A 32 -4.00 -15.74 17.97
N VAL A 33 -3.28 -15.05 17.07
CA VAL A 33 -3.79 -13.87 16.35
C VAL A 33 -4.90 -14.21 15.33
N ASP A 34 -5.00 -15.48 14.90
CA ASP A 34 -5.92 -15.93 13.84
C ASP A 34 -7.36 -16.25 14.34
N GLU A 35 -7.73 -15.96 15.59
CA GLU A 35 -9.07 -16.25 16.16
C GLU A 35 -9.84 -15.01 16.65
N VAL A 36 -9.38 -13.79 16.36
CA VAL A 36 -9.96 -12.54 16.94
C VAL A 36 -10.80 -11.71 15.94
N GLU A 37 -10.45 -11.70 14.64
CA GLU A 37 -11.06 -10.75 13.67
C GLU A 37 -12.46 -11.13 13.14
N ASP A 38 -12.94 -12.37 13.36
CA ASP A 38 -14.26 -12.85 12.89
C ASP A 38 -15.34 -12.89 14.00
N ALA A 39 -15.03 -12.46 15.24
CA ALA A 39 -15.88 -12.70 16.42
C ALA A 39 -16.79 -11.53 16.86
N GLU A 40 -16.51 -10.28 16.42
CA GLU A 40 -17.18 -9.07 16.93
C GLU A 40 -18.40 -8.59 16.12
N ILE A 41 -18.87 -9.36 15.12
CA ILE A 41 -19.87 -8.90 14.12
C ILE A 41 -21.16 -9.75 14.13
N ASP A 42 -21.47 -10.44 15.22
CA ASP A 42 -22.75 -11.20 15.36
C ASP A 42 -23.22 -11.30 16.83
N GLU A 43 -23.21 -10.18 17.57
CA GLU A 43 -24.03 -10.10 18.79
C GLU A 43 -25.52 -10.21 18.39
N PRO A 44 -26.27 -11.19 18.93
CA PRO A 44 -27.64 -11.42 18.49
C PRO A 44 -28.55 -10.30 19.00
N VAL A 45 -28.97 -9.42 18.08
CA VAL A 45 -29.82 -8.25 18.34
C VAL A 45 -30.94 -8.60 19.33
N PRO A 46 -31.04 -7.90 20.47
CA PRO A 46 -31.98 -8.24 21.51
C PRO A 46 -33.41 -7.95 21.06
N SER A 47 -34.32 -8.88 21.36
CA SER A 47 -35.75 -8.63 21.19
C SER A 47 -36.25 -7.75 22.32
N THR A 48 -36.69 -6.53 22.00
CA THR A 48 -37.28 -5.57 22.95
C THR A 48 -38.45 -6.20 23.70
N GLU A 49 -39.37 -6.89 23.00
CA GLU A 49 -40.48 -7.62 23.63
C GLU A 49 -40.00 -8.57 24.75
N ARG A 50 -38.87 -9.24 24.54
CA ARG A 50 -38.29 -10.17 25.52
C ARG A 50 -37.60 -9.46 26.67
N LEU A 51 -36.84 -8.39 26.42
CA LEU A 51 -36.18 -7.63 27.49
C LEU A 51 -37.21 -6.87 28.35
N VAL A 52 -38.22 -6.26 27.72
CA VAL A 52 -39.36 -5.62 28.40
C VAL A 52 -40.11 -6.65 29.24
N ALA A 53 -40.47 -7.82 28.70
CA ALA A 53 -41.12 -8.88 29.48
C ALA A 53 -40.27 -9.36 30.69
N GLN A 54 -38.93 -9.34 30.58
CA GLN A 54 -38.03 -9.63 31.69
C GLN A 54 -37.97 -8.48 32.72
N ALA A 55 -37.96 -7.21 32.28
CA ALA A 55 -37.96 -6.03 33.15
C ALA A 55 -39.28 -5.90 33.92
N VAL A 56 -40.42 -6.16 33.25
CA VAL A 56 -41.75 -6.31 33.83
C VAL A 56 -41.77 -7.42 34.89
N ALA A 57 -41.16 -8.59 34.62
CA ALA A 57 -41.05 -9.67 35.59
C ALA A 57 -40.14 -9.33 36.79
N LEU A 58 -39.12 -8.47 36.61
CA LEU A 58 -38.25 -7.97 37.67
C LEU A 58 -38.92 -6.91 38.56
N ALA A 59 -40.00 -6.25 38.10
CA ALA A 59 -40.79 -5.35 38.95
C ALA A 59 -41.54 -6.10 40.06
N GLY A 60 -41.93 -7.35 39.83
CA GLY A 60 -42.57 -8.22 40.82
C GLY A 60 -43.99 -7.76 41.20
N ASP A 61 -44.25 -7.57 42.49
CA ASP A 61 -45.55 -7.12 43.00
C ASP A 61 -45.81 -5.60 42.77
N ASP A 62 -44.83 -4.85 42.27
CA ASP A 62 -44.93 -3.42 41.92
C ASP A 62 -45.60 -3.24 40.54
N LEU A 63 -46.92 -3.47 40.51
CA LEU A 63 -47.74 -3.43 39.29
C LEU A 63 -47.67 -2.07 38.56
N ASP A 64 -47.57 -0.97 39.31
CA ASP A 64 -47.40 0.38 38.73
C ASP A 64 -46.11 0.47 37.90
N SER A 65 -44.96 0.05 38.47
CA SER A 65 -43.69 0.10 37.74
C SER A 65 -43.63 -0.95 36.63
N ALA A 66 -44.30 -2.09 36.80
CA ALA A 66 -44.44 -3.11 35.75
C ALA A 66 -45.17 -2.53 34.53
N ALA A 67 -46.34 -1.93 34.73
CA ALA A 67 -47.11 -1.31 33.65
C ALA A 67 -46.44 -0.05 33.07
N LEU A 68 -45.66 0.69 33.88
CA LEU A 68 -44.84 1.79 33.37
C LEU A 68 -43.71 1.29 32.47
N VAL A 69 -42.98 0.24 32.84
CA VAL A 69 -41.87 -0.31 32.03
C VAL A 69 -42.35 -0.73 30.64
N ASP A 70 -43.48 -1.44 30.54
CA ASP A 70 -44.08 -1.82 29.26
C ASP A 70 -44.42 -0.59 28.41
N ARG A 71 -45.09 0.41 29.00
CA ARG A 71 -45.43 1.67 28.35
C ARG A 71 -44.21 2.49 27.91
N PHE A 72 -43.14 2.45 28.70
CA PHE A 72 -41.94 3.28 28.52
C PHE A 72 -41.10 2.82 27.33
N TRP A 73 -40.82 1.51 27.26
CA TRP A 73 -39.91 0.92 26.29
C TRP A 73 -40.60 0.43 24.99
N ARG A 74 -41.93 0.54 24.90
CA ARG A 74 -42.79 0.05 23.79
C ARG A 74 -42.33 0.38 22.36
N PHE A 75 -41.57 1.46 22.17
CA PHE A 75 -41.10 1.93 20.86
C PHE A 75 -39.59 2.15 20.80
N ALA A 76 -38.82 1.61 21.75
CA ALA A 76 -37.36 1.55 21.62
C ALA A 76 -36.98 0.60 20.46
N PRO A 77 -36.03 0.95 19.58
CA PRO A 77 -35.52 0.03 18.56
C PRO A 77 -34.76 -1.15 19.18
N ASP A 78 -34.93 -2.35 18.62
CA ASP A 78 -34.18 -3.56 19.01
C ASP A 78 -32.64 -3.32 18.90
N GLU A 79 -32.22 -2.48 17.94
CA GLU A 79 -30.82 -2.11 17.72
C GLU A 79 -30.26 -1.11 18.76
N GLU A 80 -31.09 -0.24 19.35
CA GLU A 80 -30.66 0.72 20.38
C GLU A 80 -30.59 0.09 21.79
N LEU A 81 -31.01 -1.18 21.94
CA LEU A 81 -30.96 -1.93 23.20
C LEU A 81 -29.82 -2.97 23.28
N ILE A 82 -28.90 -2.98 22.30
CA ILE A 82 -27.71 -3.84 22.35
C ILE A 82 -26.88 -3.49 23.61
N GLY A 83 -26.46 -4.51 24.36
CA GLY A 83 -25.80 -4.38 25.67
C GLY A 83 -26.72 -4.08 26.87
N TYR A 84 -27.93 -3.56 26.64
CA TYR A 84 -28.85 -3.12 27.70
C TYR A 84 -29.51 -4.32 28.43
N THR A 85 -29.52 -4.32 29.77
CA THR A 85 -30.19 -5.39 30.54
C THR A 85 -31.58 -5.00 31.03
N ALA A 86 -32.41 -6.02 31.26
CA ALA A 86 -33.73 -5.88 31.88
C ALA A 86 -33.69 -5.23 33.29
N ALA A 87 -32.53 -5.19 33.95
CA ALA A 87 -32.36 -4.50 35.22
C ALA A 87 -32.16 -2.98 35.03
N GLU A 88 -31.35 -2.56 34.05
CA GLU A 88 -31.24 -1.14 33.69
C GLU A 88 -32.56 -0.58 33.15
N MET A 89 -33.28 -1.34 32.31
CA MET A 89 -34.60 -0.91 31.78
C MET A 89 -35.62 -0.59 32.89
N LEU A 90 -35.64 -1.39 33.95
CA LEU A 90 -36.46 -1.16 35.14
C LEU A 90 -35.91 -0.03 36.02
N GLY A 91 -34.58 0.13 36.06
CA GLY A 91 -33.90 1.22 36.76
C GLY A 91 -34.22 2.59 36.18
N ALA A 92 -34.06 2.77 34.86
CA ALA A 92 -34.37 4.00 34.15
C ALA A 92 -35.85 4.40 34.30
N ALA A 93 -36.79 3.48 34.06
CA ALA A 93 -38.22 3.75 34.22
C ALA A 93 -38.58 4.19 35.66
N ARG A 94 -37.90 3.66 36.69
CA ARG A 94 -38.04 4.11 38.08
C ARG A 94 -37.38 5.48 38.34
N SER A 95 -36.16 5.70 37.85
CA SER A 95 -35.44 6.98 37.94
C SER A 95 -36.25 8.14 37.34
N HIS A 96 -36.93 7.89 36.21
CA HIS A 96 -37.79 8.85 35.52
C HIS A 96 -39.09 9.08 36.29
N ARG A 97 -39.69 8.03 36.88
CA ARG A 97 -40.86 8.13 37.78
C ARG A 97 -40.55 8.97 39.03
N GLU A 98 -39.35 8.84 39.60
CA GLU A 98 -38.87 9.68 40.70
C GLU A 98 -38.71 11.15 40.27
N LEU A 99 -38.14 11.41 39.08
CA LEU A 99 -38.07 12.77 38.52
C LEU A 99 -39.47 13.38 38.32
N ALA A 100 -40.45 12.55 37.99
CA ALA A 100 -41.84 12.93 37.79
C ALA A 100 -42.67 13.06 39.08
N GLU A 101 -42.18 12.66 40.27
CA GLU A 101 -43.02 12.55 41.48
C GLU A 101 -43.70 13.88 41.87
N GLN A 102 -42.99 15.00 41.76
CA GLN A 102 -43.43 16.29 42.31
C GLN A 102 -43.31 17.41 41.26
N ARG A 103 -44.32 17.53 40.38
CA ARG A 103 -44.36 18.45 39.23
C ARG A 103 -45.74 19.11 39.06
N VAL A 104 -45.80 20.44 38.91
CA VAL A 104 -47.06 21.12 38.52
C VAL A 104 -47.21 21.25 36.99
N PRO A 105 -48.45 21.30 36.44
CA PRO A 105 -48.65 21.60 35.02
C PRO A 105 -47.96 22.91 34.62
N GLY A 106 -47.33 22.92 33.44
CA GLY A 106 -46.46 24.02 33.01
C GLY A 106 -44.99 23.93 33.45
N GLU A 107 -44.66 23.12 34.46
CA GLU A 107 -43.29 22.99 34.97
C GLU A 107 -42.43 22.06 34.10
N LEU A 108 -41.16 22.39 33.91
CA LEU A 108 -40.17 21.51 33.30
C LEU A 108 -39.34 20.81 34.40
N LYS A 109 -39.27 19.49 34.35
CA LYS A 109 -38.22 18.72 35.04
C LYS A 109 -37.15 18.31 34.04
N LEU A 110 -35.89 18.44 34.43
CA LEU A 110 -34.72 18.04 33.65
C LEU A 110 -33.66 17.52 34.62
N ARG A 111 -33.25 16.25 34.46
CA ARG A 111 -32.05 15.67 35.06
C ARG A 111 -31.03 15.43 33.94
N ILE A 112 -29.75 15.61 34.25
CA ILE A 112 -28.62 15.20 33.40
C ILE A 112 -27.66 14.49 34.33
N SER A 113 -27.29 13.25 34.03
CA SER A 113 -26.36 12.47 34.85
C SER A 113 -24.93 13.04 34.77
N GLU A 114 -24.06 12.54 35.65
CA GLU A 114 -22.63 12.62 35.47
C GLU A 114 -22.17 11.22 35.04
N PRO A 115 -21.55 11.05 33.85
CA PRO A 115 -21.10 9.75 33.37
C PRO A 115 -20.01 9.21 34.29
N ASP A 116 -20.27 8.05 34.90
CA ASP A 116 -19.38 7.44 35.88
C ASP A 116 -18.09 6.89 35.23
N ALA A 117 -17.16 6.36 36.03
CA ALA A 117 -15.90 5.83 35.51
C ALA A 117 -16.03 4.51 34.69
N ALA A 118 -17.24 3.93 34.67
CA ALA A 118 -17.59 2.73 33.90
C ALA A 118 -18.84 2.92 33.01
N ASP A 119 -19.47 4.11 33.03
CA ASP A 119 -20.49 4.48 32.05
C ASP A 119 -19.83 5.19 30.87
N ASP A 120 -20.21 4.80 29.66
CA ASP A 120 -19.78 5.44 28.41
C ASP A 120 -20.77 6.50 27.90
N HIS A 121 -21.92 6.70 28.56
CA HIS A 121 -22.96 7.64 28.13
C HIS A 121 -23.37 8.67 29.20
N THR A 122 -23.84 9.83 28.75
CA THR A 122 -24.54 10.82 29.59
C THR A 122 -26.04 10.71 29.37
N VAL A 123 -26.79 10.52 30.45
CA VAL A 123 -28.25 10.34 30.44
C VAL A 123 -28.95 11.67 30.67
N ILE A 124 -29.96 11.96 29.86
CA ILE A 124 -30.78 13.17 29.92
C ILE A 124 -32.25 12.75 30.10
N GLU A 125 -32.82 13.02 31.27
CA GLU A 125 -34.23 12.74 31.58
C GLU A 125 -35.03 14.05 31.62
N ILE A 126 -36.13 14.11 30.89
CA ILE A 126 -37.03 15.27 30.81
C ILE A 126 -38.47 14.84 31.15
N VAL A 127 -39.18 15.66 31.92
CA VAL A 127 -40.64 15.55 32.12
C VAL A 127 -41.29 16.91 31.91
N THR A 128 -42.25 16.97 30.99
CA THR A 128 -43.04 18.16 30.65
C THR A 128 -44.46 17.75 30.25
N ASP A 129 -45.41 18.70 30.24
CA ASP A 129 -46.68 18.48 29.51
C ASP A 129 -46.35 18.24 28.03
N ASP A 130 -47.11 17.38 27.36
CA ASP A 130 -46.92 17.11 25.93
C ASP A 130 -47.20 18.34 25.05
N MET A 131 -46.41 18.48 23.97
CA MET A 131 -46.60 19.49 22.93
C MET A 131 -45.80 19.16 21.66
N PRO A 132 -46.22 19.64 20.47
CA PRO A 132 -45.46 19.47 19.24
C PRO A 132 -44.02 20.00 19.32
N PHE A 133 -43.13 19.38 18.55
CA PHE A 133 -41.71 19.73 18.37
C PHE A 133 -40.77 19.47 19.56
N LEU A 134 -41.21 18.89 20.68
CA LEU A 134 -40.34 18.59 21.84
C LEU A 134 -39.08 17.80 21.43
N VAL A 135 -39.27 16.59 20.89
CA VAL A 135 -38.19 15.68 20.49
C VAL A 135 -37.27 16.33 19.45
N ASP A 136 -37.83 16.80 18.32
CA ASP A 136 -37.04 17.40 17.23
C ASP A 136 -36.14 18.55 17.72
N SER A 137 -36.64 19.36 18.66
CA SER A 137 -35.90 20.53 19.19
C SER A 137 -34.76 20.12 20.12
N VAL A 138 -34.96 19.07 20.91
CA VAL A 138 -33.91 18.52 21.79
C VAL A 138 -32.82 17.83 20.96
N THR A 139 -33.19 16.94 20.05
CA THR A 139 -32.22 16.28 19.15
C THR A 139 -31.43 17.31 18.33
N ALA A 140 -32.10 18.34 17.79
CA ALA A 140 -31.44 19.41 17.04
C ALA A 140 -30.50 20.32 17.87
N LEU A 141 -30.62 20.30 19.21
CA LEU A 141 -29.63 20.92 20.11
C LEU A 141 -28.44 20.00 20.34
N LEU A 142 -28.67 18.70 20.58
CA LEU A 142 -27.62 17.71 20.83
C LEU A 142 -26.66 17.60 19.63
N THR A 143 -27.20 17.47 18.42
CA THR A 143 -26.39 17.49 17.18
C THR A 143 -25.63 18.82 16.99
N ALA A 144 -26.13 19.94 17.55
CA ALA A 144 -25.44 21.24 17.47
C ALA A 144 -24.27 21.37 18.47
N HIS A 145 -24.19 20.51 19.48
CA HIS A 145 -23.03 20.34 20.38
C HIS A 145 -22.06 19.26 19.90
N HIS A 146 -22.32 18.63 18.74
CA HIS A 146 -21.59 17.44 18.26
C HIS A 146 -21.64 16.26 19.24
N LEU A 147 -22.80 16.05 19.87
CA LEU A 147 -23.12 14.86 20.64
C LEU A 147 -24.01 13.97 19.78
N ASP A 148 -23.56 12.75 19.50
CA ASP A 148 -24.38 11.71 18.90
C ASP A 148 -25.33 11.13 19.96
N VAL A 149 -26.47 10.60 19.50
CA VAL A 149 -27.55 10.05 20.33
C VAL A 149 -27.54 8.53 20.14
N HIS A 150 -27.32 7.80 21.23
CA HIS A 150 -27.19 6.34 21.24
C HIS A 150 -28.51 5.63 21.55
N LEU A 151 -29.38 6.27 22.35
CA LEU A 151 -30.74 5.81 22.68
C LEU A 151 -31.70 6.99 22.82
N LEU A 152 -32.91 6.88 22.27
CA LEU A 152 -33.97 7.90 22.39
C LEU A 152 -35.35 7.30 22.71
N VAL A 153 -35.78 7.40 23.97
CA VAL A 153 -37.06 6.88 24.45
C VAL A 153 -37.98 8.04 24.86
N HIS A 154 -39.14 8.21 24.19
CA HIS A 154 -40.01 9.38 24.35
C HIS A 154 -41.51 9.11 24.63
N PRO A 155 -41.88 8.19 25.54
CA PRO A 155 -43.27 7.80 25.78
C PRO A 155 -44.17 8.96 26.21
N LEU A 156 -45.41 8.94 25.71
CA LEU A 156 -46.51 9.76 26.23
C LEU A 156 -47.19 9.00 27.38
N ILE A 157 -47.15 9.60 28.58
CA ILE A 157 -47.64 9.04 29.82
C ILE A 157 -48.86 9.86 30.29
N VAL A 158 -50.00 9.19 30.50
CA VAL A 158 -51.19 9.79 31.10
C VAL A 158 -51.05 9.71 32.62
N VAL A 159 -51.15 10.85 33.32
CA VAL A 159 -50.98 10.94 34.78
C VAL A 159 -52.13 11.70 35.45
N ARG A 160 -52.38 11.38 36.73
CA ARG A 160 -53.22 12.19 37.62
C ARG A 160 -52.35 12.76 38.74
N ARG A 161 -52.55 14.04 39.06
CA ARG A 161 -51.75 14.78 40.04
C ARG A 161 -52.63 15.50 41.06
N GLU A 162 -52.14 15.59 42.29
CA GLU A 162 -52.71 16.47 43.32
C GLU A 162 -52.54 17.95 42.93
N PRO A 163 -53.36 18.88 43.45
CA PRO A 163 -53.27 20.32 43.13
C PRO A 163 -51.92 21.00 43.45
N LEU A 164 -51.06 20.34 44.24
CA LEU A 164 -49.69 20.80 44.55
C LEU A 164 -48.62 20.12 43.67
N GLY A 165 -49.00 19.32 42.67
CA GLY A 165 -48.11 18.68 41.70
C GLY A 165 -47.64 17.28 42.05
N LYS A 166 -48.01 16.73 43.21
CA LYS A 166 -47.66 15.35 43.54
C LYS A 166 -48.35 14.36 42.61
N LEU A 167 -47.59 13.42 42.04
CA LEU A 167 -48.06 12.30 41.24
C LEU A 167 -48.92 11.38 42.11
N ALA A 168 -50.19 11.19 41.72
CA ALA A 168 -51.16 10.37 42.42
C ALA A 168 -51.41 9.03 41.70
N GLU A 169 -51.38 9.03 40.36
CA GLU A 169 -51.60 7.85 39.52
C GLU A 169 -50.83 7.99 38.20
N VAL A 170 -50.29 6.88 37.71
CA VAL A 170 -49.74 6.75 36.34
C VAL A 170 -50.65 5.79 35.59
N ALA A 171 -51.45 6.32 34.66
CA ALA A 171 -52.41 5.56 33.88
C ALA A 171 -51.74 5.02 32.60
N SER A 172 -50.71 4.19 32.75
CA SER A 172 -49.89 3.68 31.65
C SER A 172 -50.64 2.81 30.62
N GLU A 173 -51.77 2.22 31.00
CA GLU A 173 -52.68 1.50 30.09
C GLU A 173 -53.55 2.43 29.21
N VAL A 174 -53.59 3.74 29.50
CA VAL A 174 -54.43 4.72 28.78
C VAL A 174 -53.62 5.38 27.66
N GLU A 175 -54.18 5.41 26.44
CA GLU A 175 -53.59 6.15 25.33
C GLU A 175 -53.87 7.65 25.44
N ALA A 176 -52.95 8.48 24.93
CA ALA A 176 -53.04 9.94 25.05
C ALA A 176 -54.31 10.53 24.40
N ASP A 177 -54.83 9.90 23.33
CA ASP A 177 -56.07 10.29 22.65
C ASP A 177 -57.35 9.90 23.43
N ASP A 178 -57.25 8.98 24.41
CA ASP A 178 -58.36 8.46 25.23
C ASP A 178 -58.42 9.10 26.64
N ALA A 179 -57.54 10.06 26.94
CA ALA A 179 -57.45 10.74 28.24
C ALA A 179 -58.74 11.53 28.59
N ILE A 180 -59.15 11.49 29.87
CA ILE A 180 -60.42 12.07 30.35
C ILE A 180 -60.26 13.36 31.17
N ASP A 181 -61.36 14.09 31.41
CA ASP A 181 -61.39 15.31 32.23
C ASP A 181 -60.77 15.08 33.62
N GLY A 182 -59.56 15.60 33.84
CA GLY A 182 -58.77 15.45 35.07
C GLY A 182 -57.42 14.75 34.87
N ASP A 183 -57.22 14.09 33.73
CA ASP A 183 -55.94 13.53 33.30
C ASP A 183 -55.01 14.62 32.74
N ILE A 184 -53.70 14.37 32.79
CA ILE A 184 -52.66 15.19 32.18
C ILE A 184 -51.81 14.28 31.30
N VAL A 185 -51.59 14.64 30.04
CA VAL A 185 -50.63 13.95 29.16
C VAL A 185 -49.25 14.60 29.34
N GLU A 186 -48.28 13.82 29.79
CA GLU A 186 -46.89 14.24 29.93
C GLU A 186 -46.02 13.54 28.89
N SER A 187 -45.11 14.31 28.27
CA SER A 187 -44.02 13.77 27.48
C SER A 187 -42.83 13.52 28.40
N TRP A 188 -42.45 12.26 28.53
CA TRP A 188 -41.27 11.81 29.27
C TRP A 188 -40.21 11.42 28.23
N MET A 189 -39.05 12.09 28.23
CA MET A 189 -37.96 11.80 27.28
C MET A 189 -36.70 11.37 28.05
N HIS A 190 -36.20 10.18 27.76
CA HIS A 190 -34.94 9.62 28.24
C HIS A 190 -34.01 9.50 27.03
N ILE A 191 -32.83 10.11 27.11
CA ILE A 191 -31.91 10.25 25.98
C ILE A 191 -30.50 9.96 26.45
N GLU A 192 -29.78 9.09 25.75
CA GLU A 192 -28.39 8.76 26.04
C GLU A 192 -27.48 9.28 24.93
N VAL A 193 -26.42 10.00 25.32
CA VAL A 193 -25.50 10.70 24.42
C VAL A 193 -24.05 10.50 24.83
N ASP A 194 -23.11 10.92 23.97
CA ASP A 194 -21.67 10.91 24.24
C ASP A 194 -21.30 11.47 25.64
N PRO A 195 -20.23 10.95 26.29
CA PRO A 195 -19.96 11.20 27.70
C PRO A 195 -19.45 12.64 27.94
N VAL A 196 -20.35 13.54 28.32
CA VAL A 196 -20.06 14.94 28.66
C VAL A 196 -19.39 15.01 30.04
N ARG A 197 -18.11 14.64 30.11
CA ARG A 197 -17.36 14.53 31.39
C ARG A 197 -17.03 15.88 32.04
N ASP A 198 -17.05 17.00 31.32
CA ASP A 198 -16.89 18.35 31.92
C ASP A 198 -18.18 18.91 32.55
N ALA A 199 -18.06 19.38 33.79
CA ALA A 199 -19.17 19.97 34.54
C ALA A 199 -19.64 21.33 33.98
N VAL A 200 -18.76 22.13 33.36
CA VAL A 200 -19.17 23.41 32.76
C VAL A 200 -19.99 23.17 31.49
N ALA A 201 -19.57 22.23 30.64
CA ALA A 201 -20.31 21.76 29.48
C ALA A 201 -21.68 21.16 29.86
N ARG A 202 -21.75 20.26 30.86
CA ARG A 202 -23.05 19.71 31.35
C ARG A 202 -23.99 20.81 31.83
N ASP A 203 -23.49 21.83 32.52
CA ASP A 203 -24.32 22.93 33.02
C ASP A 203 -24.70 23.96 31.95
N GLN A 204 -23.90 24.09 30.88
CA GLN A 204 -24.30 24.82 29.67
C GLN A 204 -25.41 24.07 28.93
N LEU A 205 -25.24 22.77 28.67
CA LEU A 205 -26.25 21.92 28.04
C LEU A 205 -27.59 21.97 28.81
N ARG A 206 -27.54 21.91 30.15
CA ARG A 206 -28.71 22.09 31.03
C ARG A 206 -29.46 23.39 30.77
N ARG A 207 -28.75 24.53 30.73
CA ARG A 207 -29.35 25.86 30.44
C ARG A 207 -29.96 25.93 29.04
N GLU A 208 -29.27 25.35 28.05
CA GLU A 208 -29.71 25.41 26.66
C GLU A 208 -30.92 24.50 26.40
N LEU A 209 -30.99 23.32 27.01
CA LEU A 209 -32.18 22.45 27.02
C LEU A 209 -33.37 23.15 27.70
N GLN A 210 -33.17 23.73 28.88
CA GLN A 210 -34.22 24.50 29.58
C GLN A 210 -34.75 25.65 28.72
N ARG A 211 -33.85 26.37 28.02
CA ARG A 211 -34.23 27.42 27.09
C ARG A 211 -35.00 26.87 25.90
N VAL A 212 -34.50 25.83 25.22
CA VAL A 212 -35.16 25.22 24.05
C VAL A 212 -36.58 24.78 24.41
N LEU A 213 -36.76 24.04 25.52
CA LEU A 213 -38.06 23.56 25.95
C LEU A 213 -39.01 24.69 26.38
N THR A 214 -38.48 25.82 26.86
CA THR A 214 -39.24 27.05 27.10
C THR A 214 -39.66 27.72 25.78
N ASP A 215 -38.73 27.87 24.83
CA ASP A 215 -38.98 28.45 23.50
C ASP A 215 -40.04 27.64 22.72
N VAL A 216 -40.03 26.30 22.82
CA VAL A 216 -41.07 25.40 22.26
C VAL A 216 -42.43 25.72 22.89
N ARG A 217 -42.52 25.75 24.22
CA ARG A 217 -43.76 26.03 24.96
C ARG A 217 -44.35 27.39 24.62
N GLU A 218 -43.55 28.45 24.67
CA GLU A 218 -44.03 29.81 24.35
C GLU A 218 -44.51 29.89 22.90
N ALA A 219 -43.79 29.27 21.95
CA ALA A 219 -44.18 29.22 20.55
C ALA A 219 -45.50 28.47 20.32
N VAL A 220 -45.71 27.30 20.94
CA VAL A 220 -46.94 26.49 20.80
C VAL A 220 -48.14 27.22 21.42
N GLU A 221 -48.01 27.73 22.65
CA GLU A 221 -49.08 28.49 23.34
C GLU A 221 -49.53 29.75 22.57
N ASP A 222 -48.57 30.44 21.92
CA ASP A 222 -48.84 31.66 21.17
C ASP A 222 -49.14 31.42 19.69
N TRP A 223 -48.95 30.22 19.14
CA TRP A 223 -49.20 29.93 17.72
C TRP A 223 -50.63 30.34 17.27
N PRO A 224 -51.72 30.05 18.01
CA PRO A 224 -53.06 30.53 17.65
C PRO A 224 -53.20 32.06 17.75
N LYS A 225 -52.36 32.75 18.54
CA LYS A 225 -52.34 34.23 18.66
C LYS A 225 -51.56 34.84 17.49
N MET A 226 -50.41 34.27 17.14
CA MET A 226 -49.57 34.67 16.00
C MET A 226 -50.31 34.47 14.66
N ARG A 227 -50.95 33.31 14.45
CA ARG A 227 -51.80 33.01 13.28
C ARG A 227 -52.90 34.06 13.12
N ARG A 228 -53.65 34.36 14.18
CA ARG A 228 -54.68 35.42 14.20
C ARG A 228 -54.12 36.82 13.98
N ARG A 229 -52.87 37.09 14.38
CA ARG A 229 -52.22 38.39 14.11
C ARG A 229 -51.83 38.54 12.64
N ALA A 230 -51.36 37.47 12.00
CA ALA A 230 -51.07 37.46 10.56
C ALA A 230 -52.33 37.72 9.72
N THR A 231 -53.45 37.04 10.02
CA THR A 231 -54.73 37.29 9.33
C THR A 231 -55.26 38.70 9.61
N ALA A 232 -55.23 39.18 10.85
CA ALA A 232 -55.67 40.54 11.18
C ALA A 232 -54.85 41.63 10.47
N ILE A 233 -53.55 41.43 10.24
CA ILE A 233 -52.73 42.35 9.43
C ILE A 233 -53.14 42.27 7.96
N ALA A 234 -53.40 41.08 7.42
CA ALA A 234 -53.88 40.91 6.05
C ALA A 234 -55.25 41.60 5.83
N ASP A 235 -56.15 41.52 6.80
CA ASP A 235 -57.48 42.13 6.72
C ASP A 235 -57.42 43.66 6.86
N GLN A 236 -56.53 44.18 7.72
CA GLN A 236 -56.22 45.62 7.79
C GLN A 236 -55.68 46.15 6.45
N LEU A 237 -54.69 45.46 5.87
CA LEU A 237 -54.12 45.82 4.56
C LEU A 237 -55.14 45.72 3.42
N ALA A 238 -56.06 44.74 3.48
CA ALA A 238 -57.14 44.60 2.51
C ALA A 238 -58.18 45.72 2.60
N ALA A 239 -58.55 46.14 3.82
CA ALA A 239 -59.48 47.25 4.06
C ALA A 239 -58.88 48.60 3.64
N ALA A 240 -57.61 48.85 3.97
CA ALA A 240 -56.91 50.10 3.68
C ALA A 240 -56.70 50.38 2.18
N ARG A 241 -56.85 49.38 1.28
CA ARG A 241 -56.68 49.55 -0.19
C ARG A 241 -57.47 50.74 -0.76
N ASN A 242 -58.64 51.03 -0.20
CA ASN A 242 -59.60 52.00 -0.73
C ASN A 242 -59.82 53.20 0.23
N THR A 243 -58.98 53.39 1.25
CA THR A 243 -59.07 54.51 2.20
C THR A 243 -57.88 55.47 2.02
N PRO A 244 -57.90 56.67 2.64
CA PRO A 244 -56.73 57.57 2.66
C PRO A 244 -55.51 56.94 3.36
N ASP A 245 -55.74 55.99 4.26
CA ASP A 245 -54.73 55.28 5.08
C ASP A 245 -54.01 54.15 4.31
N ARG A 246 -54.17 54.11 2.99
CA ARG A 246 -53.54 53.13 2.11
C ARG A 246 -52.00 53.25 2.19
N PRO A 247 -51.26 52.15 2.43
CA PRO A 247 -49.81 52.16 2.39
C PRO A 247 -49.25 52.74 1.08
N PRO A 248 -48.16 53.54 1.13
CA PRO A 248 -47.64 54.34 0.01
C PRO A 248 -46.81 53.50 -0.99
N VAL A 249 -47.34 52.33 -1.38
CA VAL A 249 -46.68 51.32 -2.21
C VAL A 249 -47.57 50.89 -3.38
N PRO A 250 -47.02 50.27 -4.43
CA PRO A 250 -47.82 49.73 -5.53
C PRO A 250 -48.91 48.75 -5.07
N GLU A 251 -50.10 48.81 -5.69
CA GLU A 251 -51.25 47.93 -5.35
C GLU A 251 -50.91 46.43 -5.43
N LYS A 252 -50.01 46.09 -6.35
CA LYS A 252 -49.48 44.74 -6.52
C LYS A 252 -48.78 44.26 -5.23
N ASP A 253 -48.10 45.13 -4.48
CA ASP A 253 -47.32 44.75 -3.30
C ASP A 253 -48.21 44.67 -2.05
N ILE A 254 -49.28 45.47 -1.97
CA ILE A 254 -50.37 45.27 -1.00
C ILE A 254 -51.05 43.92 -1.26
N THR A 255 -51.32 43.59 -2.53
CA THR A 255 -51.95 42.31 -2.91
C THR A 255 -51.11 41.11 -2.51
N ASP A 256 -49.84 41.08 -2.90
CA ASP A 256 -48.89 40.03 -2.52
C ASP A 256 -48.79 39.87 -0.99
N SER A 257 -48.79 40.98 -0.24
CA SER A 257 -48.70 40.94 1.23
C SER A 257 -49.94 40.32 1.87
N VAL A 258 -51.14 40.64 1.38
CA VAL A 258 -52.41 40.08 1.87
C VAL A 258 -52.53 38.59 1.52
N GLU A 259 -52.16 38.19 0.30
CA GLU A 259 -52.17 36.79 -0.12
C GLU A 259 -51.16 35.96 0.65
N LEU A 260 -49.92 36.45 0.80
CA LEU A 260 -48.88 35.77 1.56
C LEU A 260 -49.27 35.61 3.03
N LEU A 261 -49.71 36.67 3.72
CA LEU A 261 -50.08 36.59 5.14
C LEU A 261 -51.20 35.57 5.42
N ARG A 262 -52.18 35.47 4.51
CA ARG A 262 -53.25 34.46 4.62
C ARG A 262 -52.73 33.05 4.33
N TRP A 263 -51.87 32.88 3.33
CA TRP A 263 -51.26 31.59 2.99
C TRP A 263 -50.31 31.06 4.09
N LEU A 264 -49.48 31.92 4.69
CA LEU A 264 -48.65 31.59 5.86
C LEU A 264 -49.53 31.12 7.04
N ALA A 265 -50.66 31.79 7.24
CA ALA A 265 -51.67 31.45 8.25
C ALA A 265 -52.59 30.28 7.84
N ASP A 266 -52.36 29.66 6.68
CA ASP A 266 -53.01 28.45 6.18
C ASP A 266 -52.01 27.28 6.24
N ASP A 267 -51.33 27.15 7.39
CA ASP A 267 -50.42 26.05 7.78
C ASP A 267 -49.18 25.86 6.87
N HIS A 268 -48.89 26.83 5.99
CA HIS A 268 -47.64 26.91 5.22
C HIS A 268 -46.46 27.51 6.00
N PHE A 269 -46.68 27.99 7.24
CA PHE A 269 -45.65 28.57 8.10
C PHE A 269 -45.78 28.16 9.57
N THR A 270 -44.70 27.64 10.14
CA THR A 270 -44.58 27.43 11.59
C THR A 270 -44.20 28.76 12.24
N PHE A 271 -45.19 29.51 12.73
CA PHE A 271 -44.96 30.73 13.50
C PHE A 271 -44.28 30.40 14.83
N LEU A 272 -43.11 30.99 15.09
CA LEU A 272 -42.34 30.77 16.31
C LEU A 272 -42.23 32.03 17.19
N GLY A 273 -42.29 33.23 16.61
CA GLY A 273 -42.35 34.48 17.38
C GLY A 273 -42.96 35.64 16.63
N TYR A 274 -43.54 36.60 17.35
CA TYR A 274 -44.04 37.87 16.81
C TYR A 274 -43.79 39.05 17.74
N ARG A 275 -43.53 40.23 17.17
CA ARG A 275 -43.38 41.50 17.92
C ARG A 275 -43.62 42.70 17.01
N GLU A 276 -44.16 43.80 17.56
CA GLU A 276 -44.18 45.10 16.90
C GLU A 276 -43.00 45.95 17.34
N TYR A 277 -42.45 46.72 16.40
CA TYR A 277 -41.35 47.65 16.61
C TYR A 277 -41.72 49.02 16.05
N ARG A 278 -41.29 50.09 16.73
CA ARG A 278 -41.36 51.47 16.24
C ARG A 278 -39.98 51.96 15.82
N LEU A 279 -39.97 52.86 14.84
CA LEU A 279 -38.83 53.71 14.54
C LEU A 279 -38.94 54.96 15.42
N VAL A 280 -37.93 55.24 16.23
CA VAL A 280 -37.86 56.45 17.08
C VAL A 280 -36.53 57.17 16.87
N ASP A 281 -36.48 58.46 17.22
CA ASP A 281 -35.27 59.27 17.11
C ASP A 281 -34.37 59.10 18.34
N GLY A 282 -33.07 58.96 18.10
CA GLY A 282 -32.00 58.89 19.11
C GLY A 282 -31.24 60.20 19.26
N GLU A 283 -30.06 60.15 19.88
CA GLU A 283 -29.21 61.33 20.05
C GLU A 283 -28.41 61.65 18.77
N GLY A 284 -28.93 62.58 17.96
CA GLY A 284 -28.22 63.19 16.82
C GLY A 284 -28.43 62.45 15.49
N ASP A 285 -29.59 62.69 14.85
CA ASP A 285 -30.04 62.12 13.57
C ASP A 285 -30.09 60.57 13.49
N GLU A 286 -29.64 59.84 14.51
CA GLU A 286 -29.77 58.39 14.58
C GLU A 286 -31.24 57.96 14.72
N LYS A 287 -31.63 56.93 13.96
CA LYS A 287 -32.87 56.19 14.20
C LYS A 287 -32.59 54.97 15.09
N LEU A 288 -33.50 54.73 16.03
CA LEU A 288 -33.52 53.57 16.92
C LEU A 288 -34.73 52.69 16.59
N LEU A 289 -34.59 51.38 16.78
CA LEU A 289 -35.69 50.43 16.71
C LEU A 289 -36.10 50.00 18.13
N GLU A 290 -37.27 50.45 18.58
CA GLU A 290 -37.81 50.19 19.92
C GLU A 290 -38.91 49.12 19.86
N ALA A 291 -38.89 48.16 20.80
CA ALA A 291 -39.92 47.13 20.93
C ALA A 291 -41.18 47.69 21.59
N VAL A 292 -42.37 47.40 21.03
CA VAL A 292 -43.64 47.79 21.66
C VAL A 292 -43.98 46.77 22.76
N MET A 293 -43.82 47.18 24.02
CA MET A 293 -44.15 46.37 25.21
C MET A 293 -45.54 45.73 25.10
N GLY A 294 -45.67 44.48 25.52
CA GLY A 294 -46.91 43.71 25.47
C GLY A 294 -47.36 43.24 24.08
N THR A 295 -46.60 43.50 23.00
CA THR A 295 -46.88 42.94 21.66
C THR A 295 -46.12 41.64 21.36
N GLY A 296 -45.25 41.21 22.28
CA GLY A 296 -44.43 40.01 22.16
C GLY A 296 -45.23 38.71 22.27
N LEU A 297 -44.90 37.74 21.42
CA LEU A 297 -45.48 36.40 21.36
C LEU A 297 -44.42 35.36 20.95
N GLY A 298 -44.57 34.12 21.40
CA GLY A 298 -43.68 33.00 21.10
C GLY A 298 -42.27 33.22 21.65
N ILE A 299 -41.22 32.84 20.91
CA ILE A 299 -39.81 33.13 21.25
C ILE A 299 -39.47 34.64 21.31
N LEU A 300 -40.45 35.50 21.04
CA LEU A 300 -40.41 36.94 21.24
C LEU A 300 -41.41 37.40 22.32
N ARG A 301 -41.74 36.57 23.34
CA ARG A 301 -42.59 36.95 24.47
C ARG A 301 -41.85 37.83 25.48
N GLN A 302 -40.66 37.44 25.92
CA GLN A 302 -39.84 38.16 26.93
C GLN A 302 -39.50 39.61 26.52
N ASP A 303 -39.79 40.60 27.38
CA ASP A 303 -39.65 42.03 27.06
C ASP A 303 -38.19 42.43 26.73
N GLN A 304 -38.02 43.15 25.62
CA GLN A 304 -36.73 43.69 25.19
C GLN A 304 -36.61 45.16 25.63
N THR A 305 -35.94 45.40 26.75
CA THR A 305 -35.83 46.72 27.40
C THR A 305 -34.77 47.64 26.77
N THR A 306 -33.90 47.12 25.90
CA THR A 306 -32.84 47.90 25.24
C THR A 306 -33.24 48.24 23.78
N PRO A 307 -33.38 49.53 23.41
CA PRO A 307 -33.57 49.95 22.02
C PRO A 307 -32.37 49.55 21.15
N ARG A 308 -32.61 49.19 19.88
CA ARG A 308 -31.53 48.84 18.95
C ARG A 308 -31.16 50.02 18.06
N VAL A 309 -29.92 50.51 18.21
CA VAL A 309 -29.32 51.58 17.39
C VAL A 309 -29.16 51.12 15.93
N ILE A 310 -29.75 51.82 14.97
CA ILE A 310 -29.77 51.40 13.55
C ILE A 310 -28.54 51.91 12.77
N SER A 311 -27.90 52.99 13.22
CA SER A 311 -26.60 53.46 12.70
C SER A 311 -25.44 52.46 12.91
N SER A 312 -25.62 51.45 13.77
CA SER A 312 -24.70 50.32 13.94
C SER A 312 -24.74 49.30 12.80
N MET A 313 -25.58 49.52 11.78
CA MET A 313 -25.71 48.68 10.58
C MET A 313 -24.99 49.32 9.38
N THR A 314 -24.72 48.55 8.33
CA THR A 314 -24.07 49.09 7.12
C THR A 314 -24.96 50.13 6.42
N PRO A 315 -24.41 51.04 5.59
CA PRO A 315 -25.20 52.05 4.89
C PRO A 315 -26.35 51.46 4.06
N GLU A 316 -26.14 50.34 3.40
CA GLU A 316 -27.16 49.64 2.59
C GLU A 316 -28.25 49.05 3.48
N ALA A 317 -27.89 48.54 4.66
CA ALA A 317 -28.83 48.04 5.66
C ALA A 317 -29.68 49.18 6.24
N TYR A 318 -29.10 50.36 6.45
CA TYR A 318 -29.79 51.58 6.89
C TYR A 318 -30.78 52.08 5.82
N GLU A 319 -30.34 52.20 4.56
CA GLU A 319 -31.21 52.53 3.42
C GLU A 319 -32.39 51.55 3.30
N LYS A 320 -32.16 50.24 3.48
CA LYS A 320 -33.23 49.24 3.48
C LYS A 320 -34.24 49.36 4.62
N VAL A 321 -33.85 49.89 5.78
CA VAL A 321 -34.83 50.19 6.85
C VAL A 321 -35.74 51.34 6.41
N LEU A 322 -35.23 52.32 5.68
CA LEU A 322 -35.99 53.49 5.19
C LEU A 322 -36.72 53.24 3.84
N GLU A 323 -36.34 52.23 3.05
CA GLU A 323 -36.97 51.86 1.77
C GLU A 323 -38.50 51.80 1.87
N LYS A 324 -39.24 52.53 1.02
CA LYS A 324 -40.72 52.55 1.02
C LYS A 324 -41.30 51.28 0.38
N ARG A 325 -41.12 50.16 1.07
CA ARG A 325 -41.49 48.80 0.67
C ARG A 325 -42.22 48.10 1.81
N LEU A 326 -43.45 47.66 1.56
CA LEU A 326 -44.35 47.10 2.58
C LEU A 326 -43.87 45.76 3.16
N LEU A 327 -43.28 44.88 2.34
CA LEU A 327 -42.96 43.50 2.72
C LEU A 327 -41.47 43.19 2.56
N ILE A 328 -40.88 42.70 3.65
CA ILE A 328 -39.52 42.14 3.74
C ILE A 328 -39.62 40.64 4.01
N ILE A 329 -38.90 39.85 3.21
CA ILE A 329 -38.63 38.42 3.47
C ILE A 329 -37.12 38.23 3.37
N THR A 330 -36.49 37.65 4.40
CA THR A 330 -35.07 37.26 4.42
C THR A 330 -34.84 36.20 5.51
N LYS A 331 -33.61 35.76 5.74
CA LYS A 331 -33.25 34.96 6.93
C LYS A 331 -32.78 35.87 8.08
N ALA A 332 -33.07 35.45 9.31
CA ALA A 332 -32.47 36.03 10.50
C ALA A 332 -31.00 35.61 10.66
N ASN A 333 -30.32 36.22 11.65
CA ASN A 333 -28.98 35.78 12.10
C ASN A 333 -29.05 34.76 13.25
N SER A 334 -30.24 34.48 13.78
CA SER A 334 -30.48 33.42 14.77
C SER A 334 -30.99 32.15 14.08
N ARG A 335 -30.51 30.99 14.54
CA ARG A 335 -31.15 29.69 14.31
C ARG A 335 -32.39 29.56 15.19
N ALA A 336 -33.34 28.75 14.75
CA ALA A 336 -34.51 28.37 15.52
C ALA A 336 -34.12 27.39 16.62
N THR A 337 -34.62 27.64 17.83
CA THR A 337 -34.58 26.73 18.98
C THR A 337 -35.73 25.72 19.00
N VAL A 338 -36.64 25.79 18.02
CA VAL A 338 -37.87 24.98 17.94
C VAL A 338 -37.91 24.26 16.60
N HIS A 339 -38.34 23.00 16.61
CA HIS A 339 -38.54 22.07 15.48
C HIS A 339 -37.26 21.67 14.73
N ARG A 340 -36.35 22.58 14.38
CA ARG A 340 -35.05 22.22 13.77
C ARG A 340 -34.04 23.34 13.82
N SER A 341 -32.76 22.99 13.92
CA SER A 341 -31.61 23.92 13.89
C SER A 341 -31.40 24.53 12.50
N ALA A 342 -32.32 25.42 12.11
CA ALA A 342 -32.32 26.13 10.84
C ALA A 342 -32.46 27.64 11.09
N TYR A 343 -31.91 28.49 10.23
CA TYR A 343 -32.05 29.94 10.37
C TYR A 343 -33.49 30.38 10.19
N LEU A 344 -33.99 31.17 11.16
CA LEU A 344 -35.37 31.63 11.19
C LEU A 344 -35.71 32.45 9.95
N ASP A 345 -36.87 32.17 9.36
CA ASP A 345 -37.49 32.98 8.33
C ASP A 345 -38.00 34.29 8.96
N TYR A 346 -37.52 35.41 8.42
CA TYR A 346 -37.86 36.76 8.85
C TYR A 346 -38.93 37.33 7.91
N ILE A 347 -40.09 37.66 8.45
CA ILE A 347 -41.19 38.26 7.68
C ILE A 347 -41.58 39.59 8.36
N GLY A 348 -41.15 40.69 7.73
CA GLY A 348 -41.37 42.05 8.22
C GLY A 348 -42.40 42.79 7.38
N ILE A 349 -43.42 43.36 8.03
CA ILE A 349 -44.43 44.21 7.41
C ILE A 349 -44.23 45.64 7.91
N LYS A 350 -43.80 46.56 7.05
CA LYS A 350 -43.55 47.95 7.44
C LYS A 350 -44.84 48.69 7.76
N MET A 351 -44.77 49.56 8.75
CA MET A 351 -45.82 50.51 9.13
C MET A 351 -45.46 51.90 8.62
N PHE A 352 -46.45 52.63 8.12
CA PHE A 352 -46.28 53.95 7.52
C PHE A 352 -47.17 55.00 8.21
N ASP A 353 -46.75 56.26 8.19
CA ASP A 353 -47.59 57.39 8.58
C ASP A 353 -48.37 58.00 7.40
N ALA A 354 -49.05 59.13 7.64
CA ALA A 354 -49.82 59.86 6.64
C ALA A 354 -48.96 60.68 5.65
N ALA A 355 -47.66 60.88 5.89
CA ALA A 355 -46.71 61.36 4.89
C ALA A 355 -46.18 60.20 4.01
N GLY A 356 -46.44 58.96 4.44
CA GLY A 356 -45.97 57.74 3.81
C GLY A 356 -44.53 57.39 4.18
N ASP A 357 -44.02 57.87 5.31
CA ASP A 357 -42.69 57.55 5.84
C ASP A 357 -42.76 56.36 6.81
N VAL A 358 -41.65 55.64 6.98
CA VAL A 358 -41.61 54.38 7.76
C VAL A 358 -41.54 54.70 9.26
N ILE A 359 -42.58 54.31 10.00
CA ILE A 359 -42.67 54.52 11.46
C ILE A 359 -42.42 53.25 12.28
N GLY A 360 -42.13 52.12 11.64
CA GLY A 360 -41.83 50.86 12.31
C GLY A 360 -42.12 49.63 11.46
N GLU A 361 -42.17 48.47 12.11
CA GLU A 361 -42.51 47.20 11.47
C GLU A 361 -43.27 46.25 12.41
N ARG A 362 -44.00 45.31 11.81
CA ARG A 362 -44.58 44.14 12.46
C ARG A 362 -43.76 42.94 12.01
N ARG A 363 -43.07 42.28 12.94
CA ARG A 363 -42.11 41.21 12.64
C ARG A 363 -42.67 39.86 13.07
N PHE A 364 -42.68 38.91 12.15
CA PHE A 364 -42.81 37.48 12.45
C PHE A 364 -41.46 36.78 12.27
N LEU A 365 -41.19 35.80 13.14
CA LEU A 365 -40.13 34.81 13.03
C LEU A 365 -40.75 33.41 13.00
N GLY A 366 -40.16 32.50 12.24
CA GLY A 366 -40.65 31.13 12.13
C GLY A 366 -39.87 30.31 11.13
N LEU A 367 -40.51 29.27 10.60
CA LEU A 367 -39.95 28.40 9.55
C LEU A 367 -41.03 28.08 8.52
N PHE A 368 -40.70 28.11 7.23
CA PHE A 368 -41.58 27.55 6.19
C PHE A 368 -41.85 26.05 6.46
N SER A 369 -43.13 25.64 6.36
CA SER A 369 -43.55 24.26 6.63
C SER A 369 -43.27 23.34 5.44
N THR A 370 -43.32 22.02 5.65
CA THR A 370 -43.11 21.03 4.59
C THR A 370 -44.13 21.17 3.44
N ALA A 371 -45.32 21.74 3.69
CA ALA A 371 -46.28 22.08 2.65
C ALA A 371 -45.75 23.18 1.71
N ALA A 372 -45.18 24.26 2.25
CA ALA A 372 -44.62 25.38 1.47
C ALA A 372 -43.51 24.96 0.50
N TYR A 373 -42.71 23.96 0.86
CA TYR A 373 -41.68 23.40 -0.04
C TYR A 373 -42.25 22.49 -1.14
N ARG A 374 -43.47 21.98 -0.97
CA ARG A 374 -44.18 21.12 -1.95
C ARG A 374 -45.14 21.91 -2.86
N THR A 375 -45.51 23.14 -2.51
CA THR A 375 -46.32 24.04 -3.35
C THR A 375 -45.61 24.34 -4.68
N SER A 376 -46.35 24.33 -5.80
CA SER A 376 -45.85 24.78 -7.10
C SER A 376 -45.43 26.25 -7.04
N VAL A 377 -44.34 26.62 -7.71
CA VAL A 377 -43.94 28.04 -7.82
C VAL A 377 -44.96 28.91 -8.55
N ARG A 378 -45.95 28.30 -9.22
CA ARG A 378 -47.05 28.99 -9.93
C ARG A 378 -48.20 29.40 -9.01
N ASP A 379 -48.35 28.74 -7.87
CA ASP A 379 -49.40 29.01 -6.89
C ASP A 379 -48.85 29.82 -5.69
N LEU A 380 -47.56 29.64 -5.40
CA LEU A 380 -46.81 30.30 -4.33
C LEU A 380 -46.93 31.85 -4.39
N PRO A 381 -47.52 32.51 -3.36
CA PRO A 381 -47.64 33.98 -3.32
C PRO A 381 -46.29 34.68 -3.42
N VAL A 382 -46.28 35.91 -3.95
CA VAL A 382 -45.07 36.68 -4.36
C VAL A 382 -44.29 36.04 -5.52
N VAL A 383 -43.93 34.76 -5.41
CA VAL A 383 -43.07 34.04 -6.35
C VAL A 383 -43.74 33.83 -7.70
N ARG A 384 -45.03 33.45 -7.71
CA ARG A 384 -45.79 33.19 -8.95
C ARG A 384 -45.71 34.29 -9.99
N ARG A 385 -45.62 35.55 -9.57
CA ARG A 385 -45.48 36.70 -10.48
C ARG A 385 -44.09 36.76 -11.11
N LYS A 386 -43.03 36.59 -10.29
CA LYS A 386 -41.65 36.52 -10.78
C LYS A 386 -41.48 35.37 -11.78
N VAL A 387 -42.10 34.22 -11.50
CA VAL A 387 -42.13 33.05 -12.38
C VAL A 387 -42.79 33.36 -13.71
N THR A 388 -43.99 33.96 -13.71
CA THR A 388 -44.66 34.38 -14.95
C THR A 388 -43.82 35.39 -15.73
N GLU A 389 -43.27 36.40 -15.06
CA GLU A 389 -42.42 37.43 -15.66
C GLU A 389 -41.13 36.84 -16.29
N VAL A 390 -40.48 35.86 -15.64
CA VAL A 390 -39.33 35.12 -16.18
C VAL A 390 -39.72 34.25 -17.39
N LEU A 391 -40.87 33.57 -17.34
CA LEU A 391 -41.37 32.75 -18.44
C LEU A 391 -41.70 33.61 -19.65
N ASP A 392 -42.46 34.70 -19.48
CA ASP A 392 -42.85 35.61 -20.56
C ASP A 392 -41.61 36.29 -21.18
N ARG A 393 -40.67 36.77 -20.35
CA ARG A 393 -39.41 37.40 -20.80
C ARG A 393 -38.50 36.43 -21.56
N SER A 394 -38.59 35.12 -21.31
CA SER A 394 -37.80 34.11 -22.04
C SER A 394 -38.18 33.97 -23.51
N GLY A 395 -39.41 34.34 -23.88
CA GLY A 395 -39.98 34.10 -25.21
C GLY A 395 -40.19 32.61 -25.56
N LEU A 396 -39.93 31.68 -24.64
CA LEU A 396 -40.09 30.25 -24.87
C LEU A 396 -41.55 29.84 -24.78
N SER A 397 -42.05 29.07 -25.75
CA SER A 397 -43.38 28.49 -25.66
C SER A 397 -43.46 27.52 -24.47
N PRO A 398 -44.45 27.64 -23.56
CA PRO A 398 -44.61 26.73 -22.42
C PRO A 398 -44.86 25.25 -22.79
N ARG A 399 -45.08 24.94 -24.07
CA ARG A 399 -45.22 23.56 -24.59
C ARG A 399 -43.95 23.00 -25.22
N SER A 400 -42.94 23.85 -25.49
CA SER A 400 -41.63 23.44 -26.02
C SER A 400 -40.82 22.68 -24.98
N HIS A 401 -39.79 21.93 -25.42
CA HIS A 401 -38.84 21.25 -24.53
C HIS A 401 -38.20 22.25 -23.56
N SER A 402 -37.47 23.24 -24.08
CA SER A 402 -36.81 24.27 -23.26
C SER A 402 -37.76 25.09 -22.39
N GLY A 403 -39.04 25.25 -22.78
CA GLY A 403 -40.06 25.89 -21.94
C GLY A 403 -40.50 25.02 -20.75
N LYS A 404 -40.53 23.69 -20.91
CA LYS A 404 -40.73 22.74 -19.79
C LYS A 404 -39.49 22.69 -18.90
N ASP A 405 -38.30 22.63 -19.49
CA ASP A 405 -37.03 22.60 -18.76
C ASP A 405 -36.86 23.88 -17.91
N LEU A 406 -37.20 25.05 -18.49
CA LEU A 406 -37.23 26.33 -17.80
C LEU A 406 -38.16 26.31 -16.57
N LEU A 407 -39.38 25.77 -16.73
CA LEU A 407 -40.31 25.60 -15.61
C LEU A 407 -39.79 24.58 -14.58
N GLN A 408 -39.11 23.51 -14.99
CA GLN A 408 -38.51 22.52 -14.09
C GLN A 408 -37.32 23.09 -13.29
N ILE A 409 -36.51 23.96 -13.89
CA ILE A 409 -35.44 24.69 -13.17
C ILE A 409 -36.07 25.62 -12.12
N LEU A 410 -37.13 26.35 -12.48
CA LEU A 410 -37.88 27.19 -11.53
C LEU A 410 -38.53 26.37 -10.41
N GLU A 411 -39.19 25.26 -10.72
CA GLU A 411 -39.81 24.36 -9.74
C GLU A 411 -38.80 23.65 -8.82
N THR A 412 -37.54 23.50 -9.25
CA THR A 412 -36.49 22.94 -8.39
C THR A 412 -35.62 24.00 -7.71
N TYR A 413 -35.79 25.29 -8.02
CA TYR A 413 -35.03 26.39 -7.42
C TYR A 413 -35.33 26.51 -5.91
N PRO A 414 -34.33 26.84 -5.05
CA PRO A 414 -34.56 26.96 -3.60
C PRO A 414 -35.67 27.98 -3.29
N ARG A 415 -36.67 27.59 -2.49
CA ARG A 415 -37.85 28.44 -2.21
C ARG A 415 -37.47 29.73 -1.48
N ASP A 416 -36.57 29.63 -0.50
CA ASP A 416 -36.01 30.78 0.23
C ASP A 416 -35.36 31.81 -0.71
N GLU A 417 -34.70 31.35 -1.78
CA GLU A 417 -34.11 32.23 -2.79
C GLU A 417 -35.18 32.84 -3.68
N LEU A 418 -36.19 32.08 -4.12
CA LEU A 418 -37.29 32.60 -4.95
C LEU A 418 -38.04 33.75 -4.27
N PHE A 419 -38.19 33.74 -2.95
CA PHE A 419 -38.75 34.88 -2.21
C PHE A 419 -37.85 36.12 -2.25
N GLN A 420 -36.52 35.95 -2.09
CA GLN A 420 -35.56 37.04 -1.89
C GLN A 420 -34.99 37.65 -3.18
N ILE A 421 -34.76 36.83 -4.21
CA ILE A 421 -34.13 37.22 -5.49
C ILE A 421 -34.97 38.22 -6.30
N LYS A 422 -34.34 39.13 -7.06
CA LYS A 422 -35.07 40.01 -8.01
C LYS A 422 -35.46 39.23 -9.26
N THR A 423 -36.45 39.71 -10.03
CA THR A 423 -36.82 39.06 -11.29
C THR A 423 -35.66 39.04 -12.29
N ASP A 424 -34.89 40.12 -12.41
CA ASP A 424 -33.70 40.17 -13.27
C ASP A 424 -32.67 39.11 -12.87
N ASP A 425 -32.22 39.11 -11.61
CA ASP A 425 -31.24 38.16 -11.09
C ASP A 425 -31.70 36.70 -11.31
N LEU A 426 -33.00 36.42 -11.09
CA LEU A 426 -33.61 35.10 -11.31
C LEU A 426 -33.63 34.72 -12.79
N TYR A 427 -33.98 35.66 -13.68
CA TYR A 427 -33.94 35.46 -15.13
C TYR A 427 -32.50 35.13 -15.58
N HIS A 428 -31.50 35.88 -15.11
CA HIS A 428 -30.09 35.64 -15.44
C HIS A 428 -29.60 34.28 -14.92
N ALA A 429 -29.90 33.92 -13.67
CA ALA A 429 -29.50 32.64 -13.10
C ALA A 429 -30.14 31.46 -13.82
N VAL A 430 -31.46 31.49 -14.00
CA VAL A 430 -32.23 30.38 -14.57
C VAL A 430 -31.95 30.19 -16.06
N ILE A 431 -31.80 31.27 -16.85
CA ILE A 431 -31.35 31.18 -18.25
C ILE A 431 -29.88 30.73 -18.33
N GLY A 432 -29.04 31.06 -17.36
CA GLY A 432 -27.69 30.52 -17.21
C GLY A 432 -27.69 29.00 -17.07
N VAL A 433 -28.51 28.46 -16.16
CA VAL A 433 -28.69 27.00 -15.97
C VAL A 433 -29.25 26.35 -17.23
N LEU A 434 -30.26 26.94 -17.88
CA LEU A 434 -30.84 26.41 -19.12
C LEU A 434 -29.81 26.33 -20.26
N ARG A 435 -28.87 27.29 -20.34
CA ARG A 435 -27.75 27.28 -21.29
C ARG A 435 -26.65 26.26 -20.96
N MET A 436 -26.63 25.70 -19.75
CA MET A 436 -25.72 24.62 -19.36
C MET A 436 -26.22 23.23 -19.71
N ALA A 437 -27.50 23.06 -20.10
CA ALA A 437 -28.04 21.76 -20.48
C ALA A 437 -27.19 21.13 -21.61
N GLY A 438 -26.49 20.04 -21.30
CA GLY A 438 -25.56 19.35 -22.22
C GLY A 438 -24.11 19.84 -22.21
N ARG A 439 -23.69 20.73 -21.30
CA ARG A 439 -22.30 21.21 -21.16
C ARG A 439 -21.70 20.78 -19.82
N ARG A 440 -20.51 20.15 -19.84
CA ARG A 440 -19.74 19.81 -18.62
C ARG A 440 -18.94 21.02 -18.12
N GLN A 441 -19.62 22.05 -17.64
CA GLN A 441 -19.02 23.25 -17.02
C GLN A 441 -19.63 23.48 -15.63
N LEU A 442 -18.82 24.04 -14.72
CA LEU A 442 -19.32 24.56 -13.44
C LEU A 442 -19.83 25.99 -13.67
N ARG A 443 -20.92 26.37 -12.99
CA ARG A 443 -21.36 27.77 -12.87
C ARG A 443 -21.75 28.09 -11.44
N LEU A 444 -21.36 29.29 -11.01
CA LEU A 444 -21.72 29.90 -9.74
C LEU A 444 -22.70 31.05 -10.01
N PHE A 445 -23.75 31.16 -9.18
CA PHE A 445 -24.61 32.33 -9.12
C PHE A 445 -24.58 32.90 -7.71
N LEU A 446 -24.14 34.16 -7.56
CA LEU A 446 -24.02 34.86 -6.29
C LEU A 446 -25.20 35.81 -6.04
N ARG A 447 -25.70 35.85 -4.82
CA ARG A 447 -26.65 36.86 -4.34
C ARG A 447 -26.31 37.28 -2.90
N ARG A 448 -25.87 38.52 -2.72
CA ARG A 448 -25.69 39.12 -1.38
C ARG A 448 -27.06 39.37 -0.73
N ASP A 449 -27.22 39.05 0.55
CA ASP A 449 -28.32 39.62 1.34
C ASP A 449 -28.04 41.11 1.57
N GLY A 450 -29.06 41.94 1.34
CA GLY A 450 -28.90 43.39 1.40
C GLY A 450 -28.97 43.99 2.81
N TYR A 451 -28.77 43.20 3.86
CA TYR A 451 -28.35 43.68 5.18
C TYR A 451 -26.90 43.26 5.51
N GLY A 452 -26.13 42.75 4.53
CA GLY A 452 -24.72 42.36 4.70
C GLY A 452 -24.50 41.07 5.51
N ARG A 453 -25.56 40.29 5.76
CA ARG A 453 -25.57 39.15 6.69
C ARG A 453 -25.01 37.85 6.12
N PHE A 454 -25.21 37.64 4.82
CA PHE A 454 -24.81 36.42 4.13
C PHE A 454 -24.76 36.60 2.61
N ILE A 455 -24.07 35.69 1.93
CA ILE A 455 -24.04 35.55 0.47
C ILE A 455 -24.53 34.16 0.10
N SER A 456 -25.63 34.12 -0.65
CA SER A 456 -26.16 32.91 -1.28
C SER A 456 -25.32 32.58 -2.51
N CYS A 457 -24.81 31.35 -2.56
CA CYS A 457 -23.90 30.86 -3.58
C CYS A 457 -24.48 29.57 -4.18
N LEU A 458 -25.10 29.68 -5.36
CA LEU A 458 -25.77 28.56 -6.02
C LEU A 458 -24.86 27.99 -7.12
N ILE A 459 -24.25 26.84 -6.84
CA ILE A 459 -23.31 26.16 -7.74
C ILE A 459 -24.03 25.02 -8.46
N TYR A 460 -23.86 24.96 -9.78
CA TYR A 460 -24.21 23.83 -10.63
C TYR A 460 -22.94 23.24 -11.22
N LEU A 461 -22.78 21.92 -11.12
CA LEU A 461 -21.60 21.18 -11.60
C LEU A 461 -21.99 19.81 -12.17
N PRO A 462 -21.17 19.19 -13.05
CA PRO A 462 -21.39 17.82 -13.50
C PRO A 462 -21.52 16.85 -12.33
N ARG A 463 -22.49 15.93 -12.38
CA ARG A 463 -22.82 15.02 -11.25
C ARG A 463 -21.62 14.19 -10.80
N ASP A 464 -20.80 13.77 -11.75
CA ASP A 464 -19.52 13.07 -11.59
C ASP A 464 -18.46 13.83 -10.79
N ARG A 465 -18.54 15.17 -10.74
CA ARG A 465 -17.59 16.02 -9.99
C ARG A 465 -18.04 16.33 -8.57
N PHE A 466 -19.26 15.93 -8.18
CA PHE A 466 -19.77 16.14 -6.82
C PHE A 466 -19.33 15.01 -5.88
N THR A 467 -18.25 15.25 -5.15
CA THR A 467 -17.74 14.39 -4.06
C THR A 467 -17.70 15.16 -2.74
N THR A 468 -17.64 14.44 -1.60
CA THR A 468 -17.47 15.06 -0.27
C THR A 468 -16.20 15.93 -0.19
N GLN A 469 -15.10 15.46 -0.77
CA GLN A 469 -13.84 16.21 -0.83
C GLN A 469 -13.98 17.49 -1.66
N ASN A 470 -14.62 17.42 -2.84
CA ASN A 470 -14.86 18.59 -3.68
C ASN A 470 -15.85 19.58 -3.04
N ARG A 471 -16.84 19.10 -2.28
CA ARG A 471 -17.72 19.96 -1.45
C ARG A 471 -16.92 20.76 -0.43
N LEU A 472 -15.98 20.12 0.28
CA LEU A 472 -15.14 20.77 1.29
C LEU A 472 -14.20 21.81 0.64
N LYS A 473 -13.49 21.46 -0.44
CA LYS A 473 -12.67 22.42 -1.23
C LYS A 473 -13.48 23.64 -1.67
N MET A 474 -14.68 23.44 -2.22
CA MET A 474 -15.57 24.55 -2.61
C MET A 474 -15.99 25.41 -1.40
N GLN A 475 -16.25 24.79 -0.25
CA GLN A 475 -16.56 25.50 1.00
C GLN A 475 -15.37 26.34 1.50
N GLU A 476 -14.15 25.82 1.48
CA GLU A 476 -12.94 26.54 1.89
C GLU A 476 -12.68 27.77 1.00
N ILE A 477 -12.76 27.60 -0.33
CA ILE A 477 -12.64 28.70 -1.31
C ILE A 477 -13.72 29.76 -1.06
N LEU A 478 -14.98 29.34 -0.89
CA LEU A 478 -16.09 30.27 -0.63
C LEU A 478 -15.97 31.01 0.71
N LEU A 479 -15.47 30.37 1.77
CA LEU A 479 -15.20 31.04 3.05
C LEU A 479 -14.06 32.06 2.91
N ARG A 480 -12.99 31.71 2.20
CA ARG A 480 -11.81 32.57 1.97
C ARG A 480 -12.16 33.82 1.14
N GLU A 481 -12.77 33.64 -0.03
CA GLU A 481 -13.01 34.73 -1.00
C GLU A 481 -14.21 35.64 -0.64
N LEU A 482 -15.09 35.20 0.27
CA LEU A 482 -16.27 35.96 0.67
C LEU A 482 -16.19 36.52 2.10
N ASN A 483 -15.02 36.52 2.76
CA ASN A 483 -14.85 36.88 4.17
C ASN A 483 -15.86 36.14 5.08
N GLY A 484 -16.01 34.83 4.87
CA GLY A 484 -17.01 34.01 5.50
C GLY A 484 -16.61 33.53 6.91
N ILE A 485 -17.45 33.81 7.91
CA ILE A 485 -17.30 33.30 9.29
C ILE A 485 -17.99 31.95 9.54
N GLY A 486 -18.68 31.41 8.53
CA GLY A 486 -19.38 30.13 8.59
C GLY A 486 -20.22 29.90 7.35
N VAL A 487 -20.69 28.67 7.13
CA VAL A 487 -21.47 28.32 5.95
C VAL A 487 -22.50 27.24 6.26
N ASP A 488 -23.75 27.48 5.85
CA ASP A 488 -24.77 26.43 5.73
C ASP A 488 -24.74 25.89 4.28
N TYR A 489 -25.06 24.61 4.03
CA TYR A 489 -25.19 24.10 2.67
C TYR A 489 -26.37 23.16 2.50
N THR A 490 -26.96 23.14 1.30
CA THR A 490 -27.91 22.10 0.87
C THR A 490 -27.52 21.54 -0.49
N THR A 491 -27.72 20.24 -0.69
CA THR A 491 -27.37 19.53 -1.92
C THR A 491 -28.63 19.06 -2.64
N ARG A 492 -28.56 18.97 -3.98
CA ARG A 492 -29.58 18.30 -4.79
C ARG A 492 -28.89 17.52 -5.91
N VAL A 493 -28.70 16.22 -5.66
CA VAL A 493 -28.29 15.23 -6.65
C VAL A 493 -29.54 14.48 -7.12
N THR A 494 -29.65 14.21 -8.42
CA THR A 494 -30.81 13.54 -9.05
C THR A 494 -30.33 12.77 -10.29
N GLU A 495 -31.27 12.16 -11.03
CA GLU A 495 -31.01 11.57 -12.35
C GLU A 495 -30.41 12.55 -13.38
N SER A 496 -30.56 13.86 -13.16
CA SER A 496 -29.90 14.94 -13.91
C SER A 496 -28.38 14.73 -14.07
N THR A 497 -27.84 15.17 -15.21
CA THR A 497 -26.40 15.22 -15.48
C THR A 497 -25.68 16.30 -14.66
N LEU A 498 -26.40 17.26 -14.10
CA LEU A 498 -25.89 18.28 -13.19
C LEU A 498 -26.36 18.02 -11.75
N ALA A 499 -25.40 17.98 -10.83
CA ALA A 499 -25.65 18.19 -9.41
C ALA A 499 -25.78 19.69 -9.11
N ARG A 500 -26.44 20.02 -8.00
CA ARG A 500 -26.50 21.39 -7.47
C ARG A 500 -26.11 21.41 -6.01
N VAL A 501 -25.29 22.38 -5.64
CA VAL A 501 -24.96 22.72 -4.24
C VAL A 501 -25.35 24.17 -4.00
N HIS A 502 -26.08 24.44 -2.93
CA HIS A 502 -26.46 25.78 -2.51
C HIS A 502 -25.78 26.05 -1.17
N PHE A 503 -24.75 26.88 -1.17
CA PHE A 503 -24.08 27.37 0.03
C PHE A 503 -24.69 28.72 0.46
N ILE A 504 -24.80 28.94 1.76
CA ILE A 504 -25.18 30.21 2.38
C ILE A 504 -24.02 30.63 3.29
N VAL A 505 -23.12 31.45 2.75
CA VAL A 505 -21.90 31.89 3.43
C VAL A 505 -22.24 33.09 4.31
N ARG A 506 -21.94 33.01 5.61
CA ARG A 506 -22.24 34.04 6.62
C ARG A 506 -21.11 35.06 6.66
N THR A 507 -21.46 36.34 6.58
CA THR A 507 -20.51 37.46 6.51
C THR A 507 -20.71 38.41 7.69
N GLU A 508 -19.62 38.95 8.22
CA GLU A 508 -19.71 40.00 9.23
C GLU A 508 -20.03 41.35 8.58
N PRO A 509 -21.07 42.08 9.03
CA PRO A 509 -21.40 43.40 8.48
C PRO A 509 -20.27 44.44 8.63
N GLY A 510 -19.35 44.25 9.58
CA GLY A 510 -18.16 45.09 9.78
C GLY A 510 -16.97 44.74 8.88
N ASN A 511 -16.99 43.59 8.19
CA ASN A 511 -15.92 43.12 7.29
C ASN A 511 -16.50 42.49 6.00
N PRO A 512 -17.30 43.23 5.21
CA PRO A 512 -17.88 42.71 3.98
C PRO A 512 -16.78 42.40 2.94
N PRO A 513 -16.94 41.35 2.11
CA PRO A 513 -16.02 41.11 1.00
C PRO A 513 -16.13 42.22 -0.06
N GLY A 514 -15.01 42.50 -0.72
CA GLY A 514 -14.90 43.50 -1.80
C GLY A 514 -15.70 43.16 -3.04
N GLU A 515 -15.37 43.74 -4.20
CA GLU A 515 -15.98 43.31 -5.46
C GLU A 515 -15.47 41.90 -5.82
N VAL A 516 -16.41 40.96 -5.99
CA VAL A 516 -16.13 39.55 -6.26
C VAL A 516 -16.69 39.21 -7.64
N GLU A 517 -15.81 38.96 -8.59
CA GLU A 517 -16.17 38.58 -9.96
C GLU A 517 -16.69 37.14 -10.02
N PRO A 518 -17.99 36.89 -10.30
CA PRO A 518 -18.58 35.56 -10.15
C PRO A 518 -18.01 34.52 -11.12
N ASP A 519 -17.58 34.95 -12.31
CA ASP A 519 -16.99 34.05 -13.31
C ASP A 519 -15.53 33.68 -12.97
N ALA A 520 -14.74 34.59 -12.36
CA ALA A 520 -13.40 34.26 -11.89
C ALA A 520 -13.43 33.27 -10.70
N LEU A 521 -14.35 33.49 -9.75
CA LEU A 521 -14.59 32.55 -8.65
C LEU A 521 -15.15 31.22 -9.16
N ALA A 522 -15.96 31.21 -10.23
CA ALA A 522 -16.40 29.99 -10.89
C ALA A 522 -15.24 29.22 -11.56
N GLU A 523 -14.22 29.90 -12.10
CA GLU A 523 -13.03 29.26 -12.65
C GLU A 523 -12.16 28.62 -11.55
N GLU A 524 -11.91 29.28 -10.41
CA GLU A 524 -11.19 28.65 -9.28
C GLU A 524 -11.95 27.42 -8.75
N LEU A 525 -13.26 27.53 -8.57
CA LEU A 525 -14.11 26.40 -8.14
C LEU A 525 -14.14 25.27 -9.19
N ALA A 526 -14.07 25.59 -10.48
CA ALA A 526 -14.01 24.59 -11.56
C ALA A 526 -12.66 23.85 -11.61
N ASP A 527 -11.56 24.54 -11.31
CA ASP A 527 -10.21 23.98 -11.30
C ASP A 527 -9.95 23.15 -10.03
N ALA A 528 -10.40 23.62 -8.87
CA ALA A 528 -10.38 22.85 -7.62
C ALA A 528 -11.24 21.57 -7.64
N THR A 529 -12.16 21.45 -8.61
CA THR A 529 -13.06 20.30 -8.82
C THR A 529 -12.81 19.55 -10.13
N ARG A 530 -11.61 19.66 -10.72
CA ARG A 530 -11.17 18.80 -11.83
C ARG A 530 -11.02 17.34 -11.39
N LEU A 531 -11.16 16.45 -12.37
CA LEU A 531 -10.88 15.02 -12.24
C LEU A 531 -9.49 14.73 -12.82
N TRP A 532 -8.79 13.77 -12.22
CA TRP A 532 -7.40 13.42 -12.58
C TRP A 532 -7.26 13.03 -14.06
N GLU A 533 -8.28 12.36 -14.61
CA GLU A 533 -8.34 11.89 -16.00
C GLU A 533 -8.47 13.03 -17.02
N ASP A 534 -9.14 14.13 -16.66
CA ASP A 534 -9.27 15.30 -17.52
C ASP A 534 -7.90 15.98 -17.72
N ASP A 535 -7.11 16.10 -16.65
CA ASP A 535 -5.76 16.65 -16.72
C ASP A 535 -4.75 15.62 -17.30
N PHE A 536 -4.91 14.30 -17.05
CA PHE A 536 -4.11 13.25 -17.70
C PHE A 536 -4.25 13.28 -19.23
N ARG A 537 -5.49 13.36 -19.73
CA ARG A 537 -5.77 13.54 -21.17
C ARG A 537 -5.09 14.79 -21.72
N LEU A 538 -5.21 15.92 -21.02
CA LEU A 538 -4.66 17.20 -21.42
C LEU A 538 -3.11 17.23 -21.39
N VAL A 539 -2.46 16.48 -20.49
CA VAL A 539 -0.99 16.28 -20.51
C VAL A 539 -0.57 15.40 -21.68
N LEU A 540 -1.30 14.32 -21.98
CA LEU A 540 -1.05 13.46 -23.15
C LEU A 540 -1.15 14.24 -24.46
N GLU A 541 -2.26 14.99 -24.66
CA GLU A 541 -2.49 15.84 -25.84
C GLU A 541 -1.35 16.84 -26.04
N ARG A 542 -0.93 17.53 -24.97
CA ARG A 542 0.20 18.49 -24.98
C ARG A 542 1.57 17.86 -25.25
N LYS A 543 1.75 16.55 -25.04
CA LYS A 543 3.05 15.87 -25.17
C LYS A 543 3.19 15.05 -26.45
N LEU A 544 2.10 14.45 -26.94
CA LEU A 544 2.12 13.45 -28.00
C LEU A 544 1.21 13.81 -29.20
N GLY A 545 0.37 14.84 -29.07
CA GLY A 545 -0.58 15.24 -30.10
C GLY A 545 -1.82 14.34 -30.19
N ASP A 546 -2.85 14.87 -30.86
CA ASP A 546 -4.24 14.39 -30.84
C ASP A 546 -4.42 12.89 -31.02
N GLU A 547 -3.85 12.30 -32.08
CA GLU A 547 -4.06 10.88 -32.44
C GLU A 547 -3.41 9.93 -31.43
N GLN A 548 -2.14 10.17 -31.09
CA GLN A 548 -1.40 9.29 -30.19
C GLN A 548 -1.87 9.44 -28.73
N ALA A 549 -2.28 10.65 -28.33
CA ALA A 549 -2.92 10.90 -27.05
C ALA A 549 -4.23 10.12 -26.90
N LYS A 550 -5.14 10.16 -27.90
CA LYS A 550 -6.40 9.40 -27.87
C LYS A 550 -6.18 7.89 -27.78
N ARG A 551 -5.24 7.35 -28.57
CA ARG A 551 -4.90 5.91 -28.55
C ARG A 551 -4.41 5.47 -27.17
N LEU A 552 -3.52 6.24 -26.54
CA LEU A 552 -2.96 5.91 -25.23
C LEU A 552 -3.97 6.16 -24.11
N TYR A 553 -4.74 7.24 -24.15
CA TYR A 553 -5.82 7.49 -23.21
C TYR A 553 -6.83 6.33 -23.21
N HIS A 554 -7.25 5.83 -24.38
CA HIS A 554 -8.15 4.67 -24.44
C HIS A 554 -7.51 3.37 -23.88
N ARG A 555 -6.17 3.19 -23.97
CA ARG A 555 -5.51 1.99 -23.40
C ARG A 555 -5.32 2.06 -21.88
N TYR A 556 -5.29 3.26 -21.28
CA TYR A 556 -4.89 3.44 -19.88
C TYR A 556 -5.82 4.29 -18.99
N ALA A 557 -6.90 4.90 -19.50
CA ALA A 557 -7.78 5.78 -18.69
C ALA A 557 -8.40 5.06 -17.47
N GLU A 558 -8.72 3.78 -17.59
CA GLU A 558 -9.26 2.93 -16.52
C GLU A 558 -8.19 1.99 -15.91
N ALA A 559 -6.93 2.10 -16.37
CA ALA A 559 -5.85 1.19 -15.95
C ALA A 559 -5.14 1.62 -14.65
N PHE A 560 -5.28 2.88 -14.24
CA PHE A 560 -4.70 3.40 -12.99
C PHE A 560 -5.73 3.33 -11.86
N PRO A 561 -5.45 2.65 -10.72
CA PRO A 561 -6.37 2.60 -9.57
C PRO A 561 -6.38 3.93 -8.80
N GLU A 562 -7.44 4.21 -8.04
CA GLU A 562 -7.60 5.49 -7.31
C GLU A 562 -6.42 5.82 -6.40
N GLY A 563 -5.92 4.84 -5.62
CA GLY A 563 -4.75 5.03 -4.75
C GLY A 563 -3.45 5.37 -5.48
N TYR A 564 -3.36 5.16 -6.80
CA TYR A 564 -2.28 5.71 -7.63
C TYR A 564 -2.56 7.17 -8.01
N LYS A 565 -3.80 7.51 -8.36
CA LYS A 565 -4.21 8.87 -8.74
C LYS A 565 -4.08 9.86 -7.57
N ASP A 566 -4.30 9.40 -6.35
CA ASP A 566 -4.14 10.18 -5.11
C ASP A 566 -2.69 10.61 -4.85
N GLU A 567 -1.70 9.81 -5.28
CA GLU A 567 -0.27 10.03 -4.96
C GLU A 567 0.60 10.51 -6.13
N HIS A 568 0.23 10.19 -7.37
CA HIS A 568 1.01 10.51 -8.57
C HIS A 568 0.28 11.54 -9.42
N ALA A 569 0.93 12.67 -9.68
CA ALA A 569 0.34 13.69 -10.54
C ALA A 569 0.17 13.14 -11.98
N PRO A 570 -0.82 13.62 -12.77
CA PRO A 570 -1.01 13.16 -14.15
C PRO A 570 0.25 13.28 -15.05
N PHE A 571 1.15 14.21 -14.75
CA PHE A 571 2.44 14.34 -15.43
C PHE A 571 3.47 13.26 -15.03
N GLU A 572 3.36 12.66 -13.85
CA GLU A 572 4.14 11.49 -13.44
C GLU A 572 3.62 10.23 -14.14
N ALA A 573 2.30 10.05 -14.22
CA ALA A 573 1.67 8.96 -14.95
C ALA A 573 2.07 8.90 -16.44
N VAL A 574 2.28 10.05 -17.10
CA VAL A 574 2.77 10.10 -18.49
C VAL A 574 4.26 9.71 -18.61
N LYS A 575 5.06 9.78 -17.53
CA LYS A 575 6.43 9.20 -17.51
C LYS A 575 6.37 7.70 -17.32
N ASP A 576 5.57 7.23 -16.35
CA ASP A 576 5.36 5.81 -16.07
C ASP A 576 4.82 5.08 -17.30
N LEU A 577 3.87 5.70 -18.02
CA LEU A 577 3.34 5.23 -19.30
C LEU A 577 4.42 4.93 -20.36
N ALA A 578 5.49 5.73 -20.41
CA ALA A 578 6.60 5.51 -21.33
C ALA A 578 7.46 4.28 -20.97
N LYS A 579 7.30 3.72 -19.76
CA LYS A 579 7.82 2.42 -19.35
C LYS A 579 6.80 1.29 -19.56
N LEU A 580 5.52 1.56 -19.34
CA LEU A 580 4.43 0.60 -19.57
C LEU A 580 4.27 0.20 -21.06
N GLU A 581 4.53 1.11 -22.00
CA GLU A 581 4.56 0.83 -23.45
C GLU A 581 5.84 0.08 -23.93
N LEU A 582 6.77 -0.28 -23.03
CA LEU A 582 7.94 -1.13 -23.32
C LEU A 582 7.75 -2.59 -22.86
N LEU A 583 6.59 -2.92 -22.30
CA LEU A 583 6.28 -4.24 -21.74
C LEU A 583 5.24 -4.98 -22.60
N ASP A 584 5.67 -6.09 -23.22
CA ASP A 584 4.85 -6.88 -24.15
C ASP A 584 4.73 -8.38 -23.76
N GLU A 585 5.69 -8.95 -23.01
CA GLU A 585 5.71 -10.40 -22.69
C GLU A 585 5.74 -10.69 -21.18
N PRO A 586 5.11 -11.78 -20.69
CA PRO A 586 5.13 -12.18 -19.28
C PRO A 586 6.53 -12.28 -18.68
N GLY A 587 6.71 -11.69 -17.49
CA GLY A 587 7.99 -11.66 -16.79
C GLY A 587 9.00 -10.62 -17.32
N GLN A 588 8.67 -9.86 -18.37
CA GLN A 588 9.47 -8.66 -18.72
C GLN A 588 9.44 -7.64 -17.57
N LEU A 589 10.56 -6.94 -17.41
CA LEU A 589 10.85 -6.05 -16.30
C LEU A 589 11.47 -4.74 -16.80
N GLU A 590 10.78 -3.63 -16.55
CA GLU A 590 11.29 -2.28 -16.74
C GLU A 590 11.49 -1.60 -15.39
N MET A 591 12.38 -0.61 -15.32
CA MET A 591 12.67 0.12 -14.07
C MET A 591 12.89 1.60 -14.33
N HIS A 592 12.73 2.42 -13.29
CA HIS A 592 13.08 3.83 -13.30
C HIS A 592 13.54 4.30 -11.93
N LEU A 593 14.84 4.56 -11.78
CA LEU A 593 15.44 5.20 -10.60
C LEU A 593 15.45 6.73 -10.80
N PHE A 594 14.88 7.51 -9.89
CA PHE A 594 14.86 8.97 -9.96
C PHE A 594 14.84 9.63 -8.58
N ARG A 595 14.94 10.97 -8.54
CA ARG A 595 14.71 11.78 -7.35
C ARG A 595 13.45 12.61 -7.58
N LYS A 596 12.52 12.67 -6.61
CA LYS A 596 11.23 13.38 -6.78
C LYS A 596 11.42 14.89 -6.59
N ASP A 597 12.21 15.29 -5.60
CA ASP A 597 12.52 16.69 -5.26
C ASP A 597 14.02 17.02 -5.40
N GLN A 598 14.41 18.27 -5.08
CA GLN A 598 15.83 18.62 -5.01
C GLN A 598 16.50 18.15 -3.71
N ASP A 599 15.73 17.90 -2.64
CA ASP A 599 16.24 17.42 -1.37
C ASP A 599 16.90 16.05 -1.47
N PHE A 600 18.02 15.89 -0.76
CA PHE A 600 18.95 14.76 -0.91
C PHE A 600 18.35 13.40 -0.51
N GLY A 601 17.23 13.37 0.23
CA GLY A 601 16.61 12.14 0.71
C GLY A 601 15.54 11.51 -0.20
N ASN A 602 14.91 12.25 -1.12
CA ASN A 602 13.70 11.75 -1.81
C ASN A 602 14.00 11.01 -3.13
N VAL A 603 14.72 9.88 -3.03
CA VAL A 603 15.02 8.99 -4.17
C VAL A 603 13.99 7.86 -4.25
N ARG A 604 13.43 7.65 -5.45
CA ARG A 604 12.40 6.66 -5.76
C ARG A 604 12.91 5.67 -6.81
N PHE A 605 12.55 4.40 -6.66
CA PHE A 605 12.84 3.33 -7.62
C PHE A 605 11.55 2.60 -7.99
N LYS A 606 11.02 2.95 -9.17
CA LYS A 606 9.87 2.27 -9.76
C LYS A 606 10.31 1.02 -10.51
N ILE A 607 9.63 -0.10 -10.26
CA ILE A 607 9.81 -1.37 -10.96
C ILE A 607 8.47 -1.76 -11.59
N TYR A 608 8.47 -2.00 -12.90
CA TYR A 608 7.31 -2.36 -13.71
C TYR A 608 7.47 -3.80 -14.18
N ARG A 609 6.54 -4.70 -13.86
CA ARG A 609 6.58 -6.12 -14.29
C ARG A 609 5.28 -6.54 -14.96
N TYR A 610 5.41 -7.19 -16.12
CA TYR A 610 4.28 -7.63 -16.92
C TYR A 610 3.75 -9.01 -16.49
N GLY A 611 2.44 -9.10 -16.23
CA GLY A 611 1.69 -10.36 -16.04
C GLY A 611 1.93 -11.14 -14.75
N GLU A 612 3.00 -10.87 -13.99
CA GLU A 612 3.35 -11.63 -12.78
C GLU A 612 3.80 -10.71 -11.63
N PRO A 613 3.24 -10.84 -10.40
CA PRO A 613 3.66 -10.03 -9.26
C PRO A 613 5.04 -10.44 -8.73
N MET A 614 5.78 -9.49 -8.17
CA MET A 614 7.05 -9.70 -7.47
C MET A 614 6.80 -9.99 -5.98
N VAL A 615 7.55 -10.93 -5.40
CA VAL A 615 7.51 -11.21 -3.96
C VAL A 615 8.57 -10.36 -3.27
N LEU A 616 8.17 -9.53 -2.30
CA LEU A 616 9.05 -8.57 -1.62
C LEU A 616 10.32 -9.21 -1.02
N SER A 617 10.19 -10.42 -0.45
CA SER A 617 11.32 -11.17 0.12
C SER A 617 12.40 -11.58 -0.89
N ALA A 618 12.09 -11.54 -2.20
CA ALA A 618 13.07 -11.70 -3.28
C ALA A 618 13.63 -10.36 -3.78
N VAL A 619 12.90 -9.25 -3.62
CA VAL A 619 13.30 -7.91 -4.07
C VAL A 619 14.27 -7.24 -3.09
N LEU A 620 13.93 -7.22 -1.80
CA LEU A 620 14.75 -6.54 -0.77
C LEU A 620 16.22 -7.01 -0.72
N PRO A 621 16.55 -8.31 -0.83
CA PRO A 621 17.96 -8.75 -0.86
C PRO A 621 18.75 -8.16 -2.04
N VAL A 622 18.12 -7.97 -3.20
CA VAL A 622 18.77 -7.37 -4.37
C VAL A 622 19.06 -5.89 -4.12
N LEU A 623 18.06 -5.14 -3.61
CA LEU A 623 18.21 -3.74 -3.23
C LEU A 623 19.31 -3.57 -2.16
N HIS A 624 19.26 -4.36 -1.07
CA HIS A 624 20.27 -4.29 -0.01
C HIS A 624 21.69 -4.63 -0.51
N SER A 625 21.85 -5.50 -1.51
CA SER A 625 23.18 -5.76 -2.10
C SER A 625 23.77 -4.56 -2.84
N LEU A 626 22.93 -3.66 -3.36
CA LEU A 626 23.35 -2.42 -4.01
C LEU A 626 23.73 -1.31 -3.01
N GLY A 627 23.66 -1.58 -1.69
CA GLY A 627 23.99 -0.62 -0.63
C GLY A 627 22.86 0.36 -0.27
N VAL A 628 21.68 0.23 -0.89
CA VAL A 628 20.50 1.05 -0.56
C VAL A 628 19.67 0.42 0.53
N LYS A 629 18.96 1.24 1.31
CA LYS A 629 17.91 0.78 2.24
C LYS A 629 16.55 1.17 1.67
N ALA A 630 15.60 0.23 1.63
CA ALA A 630 14.21 0.57 1.39
C ALA A 630 13.64 1.28 2.64
N ILE A 631 12.90 2.37 2.43
CA ILE A 631 12.23 3.17 3.46
C ILE A 631 10.74 2.82 3.47
N ASP A 632 10.12 2.90 2.29
CA ASP A 632 8.73 2.53 2.02
C ASP A 632 8.61 1.81 0.67
N GLU A 633 7.53 1.07 0.50
CA GLU A 633 7.11 0.44 -0.76
C GLU A 633 5.65 0.83 -1.02
N ARG A 634 5.33 1.13 -2.28
CA ARG A 634 3.96 1.38 -2.72
C ARG A 634 3.64 0.51 -3.94
N PRO A 635 2.90 -0.61 -3.76
CA PRO A 635 2.52 -1.50 -4.84
C PRO A 635 1.20 -1.05 -5.49
N TYR A 636 1.14 -1.14 -6.82
CA TYR A 636 -0.06 -0.87 -7.61
C TYR A 636 -0.23 -1.96 -8.67
N GLU A 637 -1.45 -2.45 -8.84
CA GLU A 637 -1.84 -3.30 -9.96
C GLU A 637 -2.51 -2.43 -11.03
N LEU A 638 -1.95 -2.41 -12.24
CA LEU A 638 -2.42 -1.58 -13.34
C LEU A 638 -3.15 -2.44 -14.37
N GLY A 639 -4.45 -2.17 -14.55
CA GLY A 639 -5.35 -2.92 -15.43
C GLY A 639 -5.22 -2.52 -16.90
N ARG A 640 -4.14 -2.89 -17.59
CA ARG A 640 -4.03 -2.68 -19.04
C ARG A 640 -5.05 -3.61 -19.73
N LEU A 641 -5.70 -3.12 -20.81
CA LEU A 641 -6.76 -3.85 -21.54
C LEU A 641 -6.38 -5.27 -21.99
N ASP A 642 -5.08 -5.55 -22.10
CA ASP A 642 -4.49 -6.82 -22.55
C ASP A 642 -3.82 -7.64 -21.42
N ALA A 643 -3.46 -7.05 -20.27
CA ALA A 643 -2.85 -7.74 -19.13
C ALA A 643 -2.74 -6.85 -17.88
N ALA A 644 -2.66 -7.48 -16.69
CA ALA A 644 -2.20 -6.80 -15.48
C ALA A 644 -0.69 -6.44 -15.57
N VAL A 645 -0.34 -5.24 -15.13
CA VAL A 645 1.06 -4.80 -14.96
C VAL A 645 1.27 -4.34 -13.52
N TYR A 646 2.22 -4.94 -12.83
CA TYR A 646 2.53 -4.62 -11.44
C TYR A 646 3.58 -3.52 -11.38
N LEU A 647 3.28 -2.44 -10.67
CA LEU A 647 4.18 -1.32 -10.41
C LEU A 647 4.51 -1.27 -8.91
N TYR A 648 5.79 -1.41 -8.58
CA TYR A 648 6.31 -1.25 -7.23
C TYR A 648 7.16 0.02 -7.17
N ASP A 649 6.77 1.00 -6.35
CA ASP A 649 7.53 2.25 -6.17
C ASP A 649 8.18 2.30 -4.77
N PHE A 650 9.50 2.11 -4.73
CA PHE A 650 10.28 2.06 -3.49
C PHE A 650 10.91 3.41 -3.14
N GLY A 651 10.73 3.87 -1.91
CA GLY A 651 11.56 4.94 -1.32
C GLY A 651 12.92 4.38 -0.92
N LEU A 652 14.02 4.99 -1.39
CA LEU A 652 15.38 4.50 -1.17
C LEU A 652 16.26 5.52 -0.45
N ALA A 653 16.85 5.12 0.68
CA ALA A 653 18.02 5.80 1.23
C ALA A 653 19.28 5.28 0.51
N LEU A 654 20.00 6.18 -0.16
CA LEU A 654 21.31 5.91 -0.77
C LEU A 654 22.43 5.98 0.29
N PRO A 655 23.55 5.25 0.13
CA PRO A 655 24.70 5.40 1.01
C PRO A 655 25.35 6.78 0.83
N GLU A 656 25.89 7.37 1.90
CA GLU A 656 26.40 8.76 1.89
C GLU A 656 27.42 9.01 0.76
N ALA A 657 28.38 8.10 0.58
CA ALA A 657 29.43 8.16 -0.42
C ALA A 657 29.03 7.57 -1.79
N HIS A 658 27.84 7.91 -2.30
CA HIS A 658 27.41 7.56 -3.66
C HIS A 658 27.89 8.57 -4.71
N ARG A 659 28.00 8.11 -5.97
CA ARG A 659 28.16 8.99 -7.14
C ARG A 659 26.86 9.66 -7.54
N ASP A 660 26.95 10.66 -8.42
CA ASP A 660 25.77 11.32 -8.99
C ASP A 660 24.76 10.32 -9.58
N LEU A 661 23.49 10.52 -9.24
CA LEU A 661 22.40 9.61 -9.60
C LEU A 661 22.12 9.58 -11.11
N GLY A 662 22.48 10.63 -11.85
CA GLY A 662 22.42 10.68 -13.31
C GLY A 662 23.48 9.80 -13.97
N GLU A 663 24.70 9.74 -13.42
CA GLU A 663 25.74 8.81 -13.89
C GLU A 663 25.34 7.34 -13.64
N VAL A 664 24.93 7.01 -12.41
CA VAL A 664 24.80 5.60 -12.00
C VAL A 664 23.44 4.97 -12.26
N ARG A 665 22.38 5.75 -12.51
CA ARG A 665 21.01 5.22 -12.79
C ARG A 665 20.99 4.03 -13.76
N PRO A 666 21.56 4.11 -14.97
CA PRO A 666 21.52 2.98 -15.90
C PRO A 666 22.32 1.77 -15.41
N HIS A 667 23.35 1.98 -14.57
CA HIS A 667 24.15 0.90 -14.00
C HIS A 667 23.40 0.19 -12.86
N VAL A 668 22.67 0.92 -12.02
CA VAL A 668 21.79 0.37 -10.97
C VAL A 668 20.64 -0.42 -11.58
N GLU A 669 19.92 0.13 -12.56
CA GLU A 669 18.81 -0.54 -13.25
C GLU A 669 19.30 -1.85 -13.92
N ASN A 670 20.43 -1.81 -14.63
CA ASN A 670 21.02 -3.02 -15.21
C ASN A 670 21.54 -4.02 -14.16
N ALA A 671 22.06 -3.56 -13.02
CA ALA A 671 22.54 -4.42 -11.95
C ALA A 671 21.40 -5.14 -11.23
N PHE A 672 20.31 -4.43 -10.91
CA PHE A 672 19.10 -5.02 -10.35
C PHE A 672 18.56 -6.10 -11.28
N ALA A 673 18.39 -5.80 -12.58
CA ALA A 673 17.87 -6.75 -13.54
C ALA A 673 18.77 -7.98 -13.76
N ALA A 674 20.10 -7.80 -13.74
CA ALA A 674 21.06 -8.92 -13.82
C ALA A 674 21.05 -9.80 -12.56
N ALA A 675 20.92 -9.20 -11.37
CA ALA A 675 20.77 -9.95 -10.12
C ALA A 675 19.43 -10.69 -10.06
N TRP A 676 18.32 -10.05 -10.46
CA TRP A 676 16.98 -10.63 -10.51
C TRP A 676 16.90 -11.84 -11.45
N ARG A 677 17.50 -11.76 -12.66
CA ARG A 677 17.63 -12.91 -13.59
C ARG A 677 18.68 -13.94 -13.16
N GLY A 678 19.43 -13.69 -12.08
CA GLY A 678 20.50 -14.58 -11.61
C GLY A 678 21.74 -14.63 -12.50
N GLU A 679 21.96 -13.59 -13.31
CA GLU A 679 23.16 -13.35 -14.13
C GLU A 679 24.33 -12.81 -13.28
N ALA A 680 24.02 -12.22 -12.13
CA ALA A 680 24.95 -11.82 -11.07
C ALA A 680 24.65 -12.56 -9.75
N GLU A 681 25.60 -12.55 -8.81
CA GLU A 681 25.35 -12.92 -7.41
C GLU A 681 24.89 -11.70 -6.60
N VAL A 682 24.12 -11.96 -5.54
CA VAL A 682 23.62 -10.98 -4.57
C VAL A 682 24.59 -10.97 -3.39
N ASP A 683 25.62 -10.13 -3.45
CA ASP A 683 26.61 -9.92 -2.38
C ASP A 683 27.09 -8.45 -2.35
N GLY A 684 27.86 -8.06 -1.33
CA GLY A 684 28.20 -6.66 -1.05
C GLY A 684 29.01 -5.96 -2.14
N LEU A 685 29.63 -6.68 -3.08
CA LEU A 685 30.33 -6.03 -4.20
C LEU A 685 29.36 -5.27 -5.13
N ASN A 686 28.06 -5.54 -5.09
CA ASN A 686 27.06 -4.79 -5.86
C ASN A 686 26.94 -3.32 -5.41
N GLU A 687 27.33 -2.93 -4.19
CA GLU A 687 27.35 -1.54 -3.72
C GLU A 687 28.37 -0.67 -4.50
N LEU A 688 29.37 -1.29 -5.14
CA LEU A 688 30.30 -0.61 -6.05
C LEU A 688 29.63 -0.03 -7.30
N VAL A 689 28.40 -0.45 -7.63
CA VAL A 689 27.60 0.16 -8.68
C VAL A 689 27.26 1.63 -8.33
N LEU A 690 26.92 1.91 -7.06
CA LEU A 690 26.66 3.27 -6.57
C LEU A 690 27.94 4.02 -6.18
N ARG A 691 28.87 3.39 -5.47
CA ARG A 691 30.07 4.07 -4.95
C ARG A 691 31.17 4.26 -5.98
N ALA A 692 31.49 3.22 -6.76
CA ALA A 692 32.56 3.26 -7.75
C ALA A 692 32.07 3.60 -9.16
N GLY A 693 30.76 3.53 -9.42
CA GLY A 693 30.17 3.74 -10.75
C GLY A 693 30.38 2.56 -11.69
N LEU A 694 30.62 1.36 -11.15
CA LEU A 694 30.91 0.16 -11.93
C LEU A 694 29.62 -0.47 -12.50
N THR A 695 29.71 -1.03 -13.70
CA THR A 695 28.68 -1.93 -14.20
C THR A 695 28.70 -3.26 -13.42
N TRP A 696 27.56 -3.93 -13.30
CA TRP A 696 27.48 -5.26 -12.66
C TRP A 696 28.48 -6.28 -13.26
N ARG A 697 28.80 -6.16 -14.56
CA ARG A 697 29.75 -7.04 -15.23
C ARG A 697 31.20 -6.75 -14.81
N GLN A 698 31.56 -5.49 -14.58
CA GLN A 698 32.85 -5.12 -13.99
C GLN A 698 32.96 -5.57 -12.53
N VAL A 699 31.88 -5.43 -11.75
CA VAL A 699 31.77 -5.99 -10.38
C VAL A 699 32.02 -7.50 -10.37
N VAL A 700 31.53 -8.24 -11.38
CA VAL A 700 31.79 -9.68 -11.53
C VAL A 700 33.28 -10.01 -11.74
N VAL A 701 34.12 -9.10 -12.24
CA VAL A 701 35.59 -9.31 -12.31
C VAL A 701 36.18 -9.40 -10.91
N LEU A 702 35.88 -8.40 -10.05
CA LEU A 702 36.34 -8.38 -8.66
C LEU A 702 35.78 -9.59 -7.90
N ARG A 703 34.50 -9.92 -8.11
CA ARG A 703 33.87 -11.11 -7.54
C ARG A 703 34.58 -12.40 -7.93
N ALA A 704 34.95 -12.58 -9.20
CA ALA A 704 35.67 -13.77 -9.64
C ALA A 704 37.04 -13.91 -8.95
N TYR A 705 37.81 -12.82 -8.82
CA TYR A 705 39.07 -12.84 -8.07
C TYR A 705 38.86 -13.09 -6.56
N ALA A 706 37.76 -12.61 -5.96
CA ALA A 706 37.39 -12.91 -4.56
C ALA A 706 37.19 -14.42 -4.34
N LYS A 707 36.44 -15.08 -5.22
CA LYS A 707 36.19 -16.53 -5.16
C LYS A 707 37.47 -17.33 -5.44
N TYR A 708 38.34 -16.84 -6.35
CA TYR A 708 39.66 -17.43 -6.56
C TYR A 708 40.56 -17.34 -5.31
N LEU A 709 40.59 -16.19 -4.62
CA LEU A 709 41.36 -16.04 -3.38
C LEU A 709 40.86 -16.93 -2.23
N ARG A 710 39.54 -17.16 -2.15
CA ARG A 710 38.95 -18.17 -1.24
C ARG A 710 39.51 -19.56 -1.56
N GLN A 711 39.47 -19.97 -2.83
CA GLN A 711 40.05 -21.24 -3.30
C GLN A 711 41.59 -21.32 -3.20
N ALA A 712 42.28 -20.18 -3.10
CA ALA A 712 43.72 -20.11 -2.84
C ALA A 712 44.08 -20.38 -1.36
N GLY A 713 43.11 -20.32 -0.44
CA GLY A 713 43.33 -20.42 1.00
C GLY A 713 43.64 -19.08 1.68
N THR A 714 43.06 -17.98 1.21
CA THR A 714 43.18 -16.68 1.91
C THR A 714 42.57 -16.72 3.31
N PHE A 715 43.14 -15.96 4.24
CA PHE A 715 42.63 -15.82 5.61
C PHE A 715 41.45 -14.83 5.70
N PHE A 716 41.25 -13.99 4.68
CA PHE A 716 40.22 -12.95 4.68
C PHE A 716 38.85 -13.49 4.26
N SER A 717 37.81 -13.18 5.04
CA SER A 717 36.44 -13.57 4.70
C SER A 717 35.92 -12.82 3.47
N GLN A 718 34.95 -13.40 2.75
CA GLN A 718 34.37 -12.75 1.56
C GLN A 718 33.79 -11.37 1.90
N ARG A 719 33.06 -11.28 3.03
CA ARG A 719 32.48 -10.02 3.54
C ARG A 719 33.54 -8.97 3.88
N TYR A 720 34.71 -9.36 4.39
CA TYR A 720 35.79 -8.40 4.66
C TYR A 720 36.45 -7.89 3.37
N MET A 721 36.60 -8.74 2.36
CA MET A 721 37.01 -8.30 1.01
C MET A 721 35.96 -7.39 0.36
N GLU A 722 34.65 -7.65 0.56
CA GLU A 722 33.56 -6.77 0.14
C GLU A 722 33.68 -5.37 0.77
N THR A 723 33.73 -5.30 2.11
CA THR A 723 33.92 -4.04 2.87
C THR A 723 35.17 -3.28 2.42
N THR A 724 36.28 -3.99 2.18
CA THR A 724 37.53 -3.38 1.69
C THR A 724 37.34 -2.58 0.40
N PHE A 725 36.55 -3.06 -0.56
CA PHE A 725 36.26 -2.31 -1.79
C PHE A 725 35.20 -1.21 -1.60
N ILE A 726 34.22 -1.42 -0.73
CA ILE A 726 33.16 -0.45 -0.40
C ILE A 726 33.75 0.81 0.25
N GLU A 727 34.82 0.65 1.03
CA GLU A 727 35.60 1.74 1.64
C GLU A 727 36.65 2.33 0.67
N ASN A 728 37.15 1.55 -0.30
CA ASN A 728 38.15 1.99 -1.28
C ASN A 728 37.63 1.99 -2.76
N PRO A 729 36.51 2.67 -3.08
CA PRO A 729 35.85 2.57 -4.38
C PRO A 729 36.67 3.13 -5.55
N VAL A 730 37.59 4.08 -5.29
CA VAL A 730 38.51 4.61 -6.30
C VAL A 730 39.47 3.51 -6.77
N ILE A 731 40.06 2.75 -5.83
CA ILE A 731 40.98 1.65 -6.14
C ILE A 731 40.23 0.50 -6.84
N ALA A 732 38.98 0.22 -6.44
CA ALA A 732 38.11 -0.71 -7.17
C ALA A 732 37.95 -0.32 -8.65
N GLY A 733 37.69 0.96 -8.92
CA GLY A 733 37.58 1.51 -10.28
C GLY A 733 38.89 1.43 -11.07
N LEU A 734 40.03 1.74 -10.46
CA LEU A 734 41.35 1.65 -11.11
C LEU A 734 41.76 0.21 -11.44
N LEU A 735 41.51 -0.75 -10.54
CA LEU A 735 41.76 -2.17 -10.78
C LEU A 735 40.92 -2.71 -11.96
N VAL A 736 39.65 -2.31 -12.06
CA VAL A 736 38.81 -2.62 -13.23
C VAL A 736 39.38 -1.99 -14.50
N ARG A 737 39.77 -0.70 -14.47
CA ARG A 737 40.40 -0.04 -15.63
C ARG A 737 41.68 -0.73 -16.07
N LEU A 738 42.52 -1.22 -15.14
CA LEU A 738 43.73 -1.98 -15.45
C LEU A 738 43.38 -3.32 -16.12
N PHE A 739 42.39 -4.04 -15.60
CA PHE A 739 41.90 -5.29 -16.22
C PHE A 739 41.36 -5.04 -17.64
N GLU A 740 40.52 -4.02 -17.82
CA GLU A 740 39.97 -3.69 -19.14
C GLU A 740 41.07 -3.21 -20.11
N THR A 741 42.02 -2.39 -19.65
CA THR A 741 43.21 -2.01 -20.44
C THR A 741 44.01 -3.23 -20.87
N ARG A 742 44.29 -4.18 -19.98
CA ARG A 742 45.08 -5.38 -20.30
C ARG A 742 44.39 -6.37 -21.24
N PHE A 743 43.05 -6.45 -21.23
CA PHE A 743 42.34 -7.56 -21.91
C PHE A 743 41.29 -7.15 -22.97
N ALA A 744 40.89 -5.88 -23.08
CA ALA A 744 39.89 -5.47 -24.06
C ALA A 744 40.39 -5.63 -25.51
N PRO A 745 39.61 -6.25 -26.42
CA PRO A 745 40.01 -6.46 -27.81
C PRO A 745 40.09 -5.16 -28.63
N ARG A 746 40.73 -5.25 -29.80
CA ARG A 746 40.97 -4.13 -30.73
C ARG A 746 39.68 -3.58 -31.35
N PRO A 747 39.63 -2.31 -31.79
CA PRO A 747 40.75 -1.40 -32.07
C PRO A 747 41.21 -0.50 -30.91
N ALA A 748 40.78 -0.75 -29.66
CA ALA A 748 40.99 0.17 -28.54
C ALA A 748 42.44 0.65 -28.32
N LEU A 749 43.43 -0.24 -28.42
CA LEU A 749 44.87 0.06 -28.26
C LEU A 749 45.73 -0.90 -29.10
N SER A 750 46.89 -0.43 -29.56
CA SER A 750 48.01 -1.31 -29.95
C SER A 750 48.62 -2.01 -28.74
N ASP A 751 49.51 -2.99 -28.97
CA ASP A 751 50.08 -3.78 -27.87
C ASP A 751 51.11 -2.97 -27.05
N GLN A 752 51.74 -1.96 -27.66
CA GLN A 752 52.66 -1.05 -26.96
C GLN A 752 51.89 -0.06 -26.07
N GLU A 753 50.92 0.69 -26.64
CA GLU A 753 50.09 1.64 -25.87
C GLU A 753 49.34 0.94 -24.71
N ARG A 754 49.03 -0.35 -24.88
CA ARG A 754 48.41 -1.19 -23.86
C ARG A 754 49.33 -1.42 -22.66
N GLU A 755 50.59 -1.74 -22.89
CA GLU A 755 51.54 -2.00 -21.80
C GLU A 755 52.01 -0.68 -21.16
N GLU A 756 52.15 0.39 -21.94
CA GLU A 756 52.39 1.76 -21.44
C GLU A 756 51.28 2.20 -20.48
N ARG A 757 50.00 2.19 -20.93
CA ARG A 757 48.85 2.55 -20.06
C ARG A 757 48.63 1.57 -18.92
N SER A 758 48.97 0.29 -19.09
CA SER A 758 48.94 -0.67 -17.97
C SER A 758 49.96 -0.29 -16.90
N THR A 759 51.15 0.16 -17.30
CA THR A 759 52.21 0.61 -16.39
C THR A 759 51.80 1.89 -15.65
N GLU A 760 51.25 2.88 -16.37
CA GLU A 760 50.69 4.11 -15.78
C GLU A 760 49.62 3.80 -14.71
N LEU A 761 48.68 2.90 -15.03
CA LEU A 761 47.64 2.47 -14.08
C LEU A 761 48.20 1.67 -12.90
N ILE A 762 49.22 0.84 -13.10
CA ILE A 762 49.90 0.12 -12.00
C ILE A 762 50.56 1.11 -11.04
N GLU A 763 51.20 2.17 -11.56
CA GLU A 763 51.77 3.23 -10.72
C GLU A 763 50.70 4.08 -10.02
N GLU A 764 49.59 4.42 -10.68
CA GLU A 764 48.47 5.16 -10.08
C GLU A 764 47.84 4.35 -8.95
N ILE A 765 47.57 3.06 -9.17
CA ILE A 765 47.09 2.13 -8.14
C ILE A 765 48.11 2.04 -6.99
N GLY A 766 49.40 1.95 -7.27
CA GLY A 766 50.46 1.98 -6.25
C GLY A 766 50.37 3.21 -5.33
N LYS A 767 50.27 4.40 -5.93
CA LYS A 767 50.17 5.68 -5.20
C LYS A 767 48.89 5.78 -4.35
N GLN A 768 47.79 5.14 -4.77
CA GLN A 768 46.53 5.07 -4.00
C GLN A 768 46.61 4.03 -2.87
N LEU A 769 47.24 2.87 -3.11
CA LEU A 769 47.47 1.83 -2.09
C LEU A 769 48.32 2.34 -0.93
N ASP A 770 49.35 3.12 -1.23
CA ASP A 770 50.25 3.72 -0.23
C ASP A 770 49.54 4.76 0.68
N ALA A 771 48.26 5.09 0.41
CA ALA A 771 47.40 5.93 1.23
C ALA A 771 46.30 5.14 2.00
N VAL A 772 46.25 3.81 1.90
CA VAL A 772 45.27 2.97 2.61
C VAL A 772 45.69 2.77 4.07
N GLU A 773 44.86 3.24 5.01
CA GLU A 773 45.20 3.23 6.44
C GLU A 773 45.32 1.82 7.05
N SER A 774 44.57 0.85 6.52
CA SER A 774 44.55 -0.53 7.04
C SER A 774 45.48 -1.46 6.26
N LEU A 775 46.47 -2.03 6.96
CA LEU A 775 47.45 -2.98 6.40
C LEU A 775 46.80 -4.23 5.79
N ASP A 776 45.67 -4.70 6.33
CA ASP A 776 44.95 -5.84 5.79
C ASP A 776 44.17 -5.48 4.51
N GLN A 777 43.62 -4.26 4.44
CA GLN A 777 43.00 -3.74 3.21
C GLN A 777 44.02 -3.54 2.10
N ASP A 778 45.16 -2.91 2.42
CA ASP A 778 46.31 -2.79 1.51
C ASP A 778 46.72 -4.16 0.95
N ARG A 779 46.87 -5.15 1.84
CA ARG A 779 47.23 -6.52 1.46
C ARG A 779 46.20 -7.15 0.53
N ILE A 780 44.90 -7.00 0.82
CA ILE A 780 43.81 -7.48 -0.07
C ILE A 780 43.93 -6.81 -1.44
N LEU A 781 43.99 -5.48 -1.50
CA LEU A 781 44.00 -4.73 -2.75
C LEU A 781 45.28 -5.02 -3.58
N ARG A 782 46.45 -5.16 -2.94
CA ARG A 782 47.70 -5.61 -3.59
C ARG A 782 47.61 -7.05 -4.10
N SER A 783 46.89 -7.96 -3.43
CA SER A 783 46.63 -9.31 -3.98
C SER A 783 45.77 -9.26 -5.24
N TYR A 784 44.78 -8.36 -5.35
CA TYR A 784 44.00 -8.20 -6.59
C TYR A 784 44.82 -7.62 -7.75
N LEU A 785 45.66 -6.62 -7.47
CA LEU A 785 46.61 -6.06 -8.45
C LEU A 785 47.49 -7.18 -9.05
N ARG A 786 48.08 -8.02 -8.19
CA ARG A 786 48.89 -9.18 -8.60
C ARG A 786 48.11 -10.20 -9.43
N LEU A 787 46.84 -10.47 -9.10
CA LEU A 787 46.00 -11.40 -9.88
C LEU A 787 45.66 -10.88 -11.28
N ILE A 788 45.41 -9.58 -11.42
CA ILE A 788 45.16 -8.93 -12.72
C ILE A 788 46.45 -8.94 -13.58
N GLN A 789 47.61 -8.72 -12.97
CA GLN A 789 48.91 -8.84 -13.64
C GLN A 789 49.22 -10.29 -14.06
N ALA A 790 48.97 -11.27 -13.18
CA ALA A 790 49.18 -12.69 -13.42
C ALA A 790 48.12 -13.36 -14.32
N THR A 791 47.11 -12.62 -14.78
CA THR A 791 46.15 -13.11 -15.76
C THR A 791 46.75 -13.04 -17.17
N LEU A 792 46.73 -14.17 -17.87
CA LEU A 792 47.30 -14.34 -19.22
C LEU A 792 46.25 -14.15 -20.32
N ARG A 793 45.03 -14.64 -20.07
CA ARG A 793 43.87 -14.59 -20.98
C ARG A 793 42.57 -14.58 -20.19
N THR A 794 41.51 -13.99 -20.75
CA THR A 794 40.15 -14.07 -20.17
C THR A 794 39.08 -14.13 -21.25
N SER A 795 37.96 -14.82 -20.98
CA SER A 795 36.79 -14.82 -21.87
C SER A 795 35.84 -13.64 -21.66
N PHE A 796 36.20 -12.66 -20.82
CA PHE A 796 35.33 -11.56 -20.38
C PHE A 796 34.66 -10.77 -21.52
N PHE A 797 35.38 -10.52 -22.61
CA PHE A 797 34.89 -9.71 -23.73
C PHE A 797 34.07 -10.49 -24.76
N GLN A 798 34.06 -11.82 -24.68
CA GLN A 798 33.29 -12.67 -25.58
C GLN A 798 31.79 -12.61 -25.28
N ARG A 799 30.99 -12.53 -26.33
CA ARG A 799 29.51 -12.50 -26.29
C ARG A 799 28.91 -13.88 -26.60
N GLY A 800 27.65 -14.06 -26.20
CA GLY A 800 26.82 -15.21 -26.57
C GLY A 800 26.11 -15.01 -27.92
N SER A 801 25.14 -15.89 -28.21
CA SER A 801 24.33 -15.88 -29.45
C SER A 801 23.55 -14.57 -29.67
N GLU A 802 23.06 -13.96 -28.60
CA GLU A 802 22.19 -12.77 -28.63
C GLU A 802 22.97 -11.44 -28.50
N GLN A 803 24.27 -11.41 -28.83
CA GLN A 803 25.21 -10.32 -28.49
C GLN A 803 25.34 -10.03 -26.97
N ARG A 804 24.57 -10.71 -26.11
CA ARG A 804 24.62 -10.59 -24.64
C ARG A 804 25.92 -11.13 -24.04
N PRO A 805 26.30 -10.67 -22.83
CA PRO A 805 27.21 -11.35 -21.92
C PRO A 805 27.10 -12.88 -21.90
N LYS A 806 28.24 -13.59 -21.89
CA LYS A 806 28.29 -15.00 -21.45
C LYS A 806 28.00 -15.11 -19.95
N SER A 807 27.32 -16.19 -19.55
CA SER A 807 26.91 -16.53 -18.17
C SER A 807 28.02 -17.13 -17.29
N TYR A 808 29.25 -17.17 -17.81
CA TYR A 808 30.47 -17.57 -17.14
C TYR A 808 31.64 -16.73 -17.65
N ILE A 809 32.72 -16.66 -16.87
CA ILE A 809 33.96 -15.99 -17.24
C ILE A 809 35.15 -16.89 -16.86
N ALA A 810 35.99 -17.20 -17.85
CA ALA A 810 37.25 -17.89 -17.66
C ALA A 810 38.40 -16.91 -17.47
N PHE A 811 39.35 -17.27 -16.61
CA PHE A 811 40.61 -16.57 -16.35
C PHE A 811 41.74 -17.59 -16.42
N LYS A 812 42.60 -17.48 -17.42
CA LYS A 812 43.84 -18.24 -17.50
C LYS A 812 44.92 -17.47 -16.75
N LEU A 813 45.47 -18.06 -15.70
CA LEU A 813 46.44 -17.49 -14.78
C LEU A 813 47.82 -18.15 -14.94
N ASP A 814 48.87 -17.41 -14.59
CA ASP A 814 50.17 -17.96 -14.18
C ASP A 814 50.21 -18.08 -12.64
N PRO A 815 50.12 -19.29 -12.07
CA PRO A 815 50.24 -19.49 -10.62
C PRO A 815 51.62 -19.13 -10.05
N GLN A 816 52.68 -19.08 -10.87
CA GLN A 816 54.04 -18.81 -10.40
C GLN A 816 54.22 -17.33 -10.08
N ALA A 817 53.59 -16.46 -10.87
CA ALA A 817 53.53 -15.01 -10.69
C ALA A 817 52.69 -14.54 -9.48
N ILE A 818 51.97 -15.43 -8.79
CA ILE A 818 51.12 -15.10 -7.64
C ILE A 818 51.84 -15.47 -6.32
N PRO A 819 52.41 -14.51 -5.56
CA PRO A 819 53.23 -14.79 -4.38
C PRO A 819 52.47 -15.44 -3.24
N ASP A 820 51.17 -15.19 -3.15
CA ASP A 820 50.30 -15.61 -2.05
C ASP A 820 49.78 -17.07 -2.20
N LEU A 821 50.05 -17.75 -3.33
CA LEU A 821 49.61 -19.14 -3.53
C LEU A 821 50.45 -20.17 -2.76
N PRO A 822 49.83 -21.17 -2.11
CA PRO A 822 50.57 -22.28 -1.50
C PRO A 822 51.29 -23.14 -2.56
N ALA A 823 52.39 -23.77 -2.15
CA ALA A 823 53.11 -24.73 -2.98
C ALA A 823 52.43 -26.13 -2.94
N PRO A 824 52.47 -26.92 -4.03
CA PRO A 824 53.12 -26.64 -5.32
C PRO A 824 52.26 -25.77 -6.25
N ARG A 825 52.89 -24.84 -6.98
CA ARG A 825 52.23 -23.96 -7.96
C ARG A 825 52.26 -24.64 -9.35
N PRO A 826 51.12 -24.83 -10.04
CA PRO A 826 51.09 -25.32 -11.43
C PRO A 826 51.77 -24.33 -12.40
N LYS A 827 51.96 -24.72 -13.66
CA LYS A 827 52.44 -23.80 -14.71
C LYS A 827 51.30 -22.95 -15.28
N PHE A 828 50.12 -23.53 -15.45
CA PHE A 828 48.92 -22.82 -15.87
C PHE A 828 47.73 -23.26 -15.04
N GLU A 829 46.86 -22.32 -14.73
CA GLU A 829 45.58 -22.56 -14.07
C GLU A 829 44.49 -21.81 -14.85
N ILE A 830 43.38 -22.49 -15.18
CA ILE A 830 42.18 -21.83 -15.72
C ILE A 830 41.12 -21.89 -14.64
N PHE A 831 40.81 -20.74 -14.04
CA PHE A 831 39.67 -20.56 -13.13
C PHE A 831 38.45 -20.14 -13.93
N VAL A 832 37.27 -20.68 -13.60
CA VAL A 832 36.00 -20.36 -14.25
C VAL A 832 34.97 -20.00 -13.18
N TYR A 833 34.45 -18.78 -13.28
CA TYR A 833 33.39 -18.26 -12.42
C TYR A 833 32.05 -18.22 -13.19
N SER A 834 30.97 -18.64 -12.54
CA SER A 834 29.57 -18.42 -12.95
C SER A 834 28.68 -18.29 -11.70
N PRO A 835 27.50 -17.63 -11.76
CA PRO A 835 26.50 -17.72 -10.69
C PRO A 835 25.93 -19.13 -10.48
N ARG A 836 26.10 -20.05 -11.45
CA ARG A 836 25.64 -21.46 -11.36
C ARG A 836 26.70 -22.40 -10.79
N PHE A 837 27.97 -22.20 -11.13
CA PHE A 837 29.08 -23.09 -10.76
C PHE A 837 30.42 -22.35 -10.64
N GLU A 838 31.39 -23.00 -10.02
CA GLU A 838 32.81 -22.60 -10.05
C GLU A 838 33.68 -23.79 -10.47
N GLY A 839 34.81 -23.54 -11.12
CA GLY A 839 35.71 -24.61 -11.55
C GLY A 839 37.16 -24.18 -11.77
N VAL A 840 38.07 -25.15 -11.69
CA VAL A 840 39.52 -24.99 -11.93
C VAL A 840 40.03 -26.06 -12.89
N HIS A 841 41.00 -25.73 -13.72
CA HIS A 841 41.80 -26.69 -14.48
C HIS A 841 43.30 -26.36 -14.39
N LEU A 842 44.07 -27.26 -13.79
CA LEU A 842 45.47 -27.09 -13.40
C LEU A 842 46.37 -27.91 -14.32
N ARG A 843 47.44 -27.31 -14.87
CA ARG A 843 48.45 -27.99 -15.70
C ARG A 843 49.87 -27.71 -15.22
N TYR A 844 50.72 -28.75 -15.14
CA TYR A 844 52.16 -28.61 -14.83
C TYR A 844 53.05 -28.36 -16.05
N GLY A 845 52.49 -28.37 -17.26
CA GLY A 845 53.18 -28.08 -18.50
C GLY A 845 52.21 -27.72 -19.63
N PRO A 846 52.70 -27.28 -20.81
CA PRO A 846 51.85 -26.93 -21.94
C PRO A 846 51.11 -28.15 -22.51
N VAL A 847 51.81 -29.28 -22.65
CA VAL A 847 51.23 -30.55 -23.10
C VAL A 847 50.96 -31.43 -21.87
N ALA A 848 49.72 -31.41 -21.38
CA ALA A 848 49.30 -32.09 -20.15
C ALA A 848 47.89 -32.71 -20.31
N ARG A 849 47.62 -33.79 -19.56
CA ARG A 849 46.33 -34.52 -19.62
C ARG A 849 45.81 -34.81 -18.20
N GLY A 850 44.50 -34.64 -18.00
CA GLY A 850 43.90 -34.74 -16.66
C GLY A 850 42.41 -35.07 -16.67
N GLY A 851 41.95 -35.75 -15.61
CA GLY A 851 40.52 -35.94 -15.35
C GLY A 851 39.84 -34.69 -14.80
N LEU A 852 38.57 -34.48 -15.15
CA LEU A 852 37.72 -33.43 -14.57
C LEU A 852 36.79 -34.04 -13.53
N ARG A 853 36.85 -33.56 -12.28
CA ARG A 853 36.05 -34.06 -11.15
C ARG A 853 34.82 -33.19 -10.90
N TRP A 854 33.65 -33.80 -10.69
CA TRP A 854 32.55 -33.11 -10.02
C TRP A 854 32.79 -33.21 -8.51
N SER A 855 33.01 -32.08 -7.86
CA SER A 855 33.31 -32.00 -6.43
C SER A 855 32.09 -31.55 -5.63
N ASP A 856 31.98 -32.12 -4.44
CA ASP A 856 31.07 -31.75 -3.35
C ASP A 856 31.66 -30.63 -2.45
N ARG A 857 32.98 -30.40 -2.53
CA ARG A 857 33.75 -29.52 -1.64
C ARG A 857 33.71 -28.05 -2.04
N ARG A 858 32.55 -27.39 -1.90
CA ARG A 858 32.35 -25.98 -2.30
C ARG A 858 33.40 -25.00 -1.75
N GLU A 859 33.90 -25.22 -0.53
CA GLU A 859 34.86 -24.32 0.11
C GLU A 859 36.30 -24.50 -0.38
N ASP A 860 36.73 -25.69 -0.79
CA ASP A 860 38.14 -25.97 -1.10
C ASP A 860 38.38 -26.98 -2.24
N PHE A 861 37.45 -27.07 -3.21
CA PHE A 861 37.59 -27.96 -4.38
C PHE A 861 38.91 -27.74 -5.13
N ARG A 862 39.50 -26.54 -5.13
CA ARG A 862 40.83 -26.29 -5.71
C ARG A 862 41.94 -27.05 -4.96
N THR A 863 41.87 -27.15 -3.63
CA THR A 863 42.80 -27.94 -2.81
C THR A 863 42.66 -29.44 -3.10
N GLU A 864 41.42 -29.93 -3.26
CA GLU A 864 41.17 -31.31 -3.70
C GLU A 864 41.79 -31.58 -5.08
N VAL A 865 41.49 -30.73 -6.08
CA VAL A 865 42.02 -30.86 -7.44
C VAL A 865 43.55 -30.79 -7.43
N LEU A 866 44.17 -29.86 -6.69
CA LEU A 866 45.63 -29.72 -6.58
C LEU A 866 46.29 -30.98 -5.99
N GLY A 867 45.69 -31.58 -4.97
CA GLY A 867 46.12 -32.88 -4.42
C GLY A 867 46.07 -34.00 -5.47
N LEU A 868 45.00 -34.03 -6.28
CA LEU A 868 44.86 -34.98 -7.39
C LEU A 868 45.87 -34.73 -8.53
N VAL A 869 46.22 -33.47 -8.86
CA VAL A 869 47.30 -33.21 -9.83
C VAL A 869 48.64 -33.67 -9.26
N LYS A 870 48.93 -33.42 -7.98
CA LYS A 870 50.20 -33.81 -7.34
C LYS A 870 50.42 -35.31 -7.45
N ALA A 871 49.39 -36.12 -7.20
CA ALA A 871 49.42 -37.57 -7.43
C ALA A 871 49.57 -37.93 -8.92
N GLN A 872 48.86 -37.25 -9.83
CA GLN A 872 48.94 -37.49 -11.27
C GLN A 872 50.32 -37.14 -11.85
N SER A 873 50.98 -36.09 -11.38
CA SER A 873 52.33 -35.69 -11.82
C SER A 873 53.40 -36.69 -11.36
N VAL A 874 53.27 -37.28 -10.17
CA VAL A 874 54.13 -38.40 -9.74
C VAL A 874 53.85 -39.64 -10.59
N LYS A 875 52.57 -39.95 -10.86
CA LYS A 875 52.18 -41.08 -11.75
C LYS A 875 52.68 -40.93 -13.18
N ASN A 876 52.73 -39.71 -13.71
CA ASN A 876 53.22 -39.40 -15.05
C ASN A 876 54.73 -39.12 -15.12
N ALA A 877 55.49 -39.29 -14.03
CA ALA A 877 56.93 -38.98 -14.01
C ALA A 877 57.77 -39.80 -15.03
N VAL A 878 57.21 -40.89 -15.55
CA VAL A 878 57.84 -41.77 -16.57
C VAL A 878 57.08 -41.75 -17.92
N ILE A 879 56.07 -40.88 -18.08
CA ILE A 879 55.13 -40.91 -19.22
C ILE A 879 54.82 -39.48 -19.69
N VAL A 880 55.09 -39.18 -20.97
CA VAL A 880 54.54 -37.99 -21.65
C VAL A 880 53.08 -38.27 -22.03
N PRO A 881 52.10 -37.37 -21.78
CA PRO A 881 52.23 -35.99 -21.30
C PRO A 881 52.20 -35.83 -19.77
N VAL A 882 52.61 -34.65 -19.27
CA VAL A 882 52.67 -34.37 -17.82
C VAL A 882 51.28 -34.24 -17.18
N GLY A 883 51.25 -34.23 -15.84
CA GLY A 883 50.01 -34.18 -15.07
C GLY A 883 49.19 -32.90 -15.27
N ALA A 884 47.89 -33.10 -15.49
CA ALA A 884 46.86 -32.10 -15.27
C ALA A 884 45.70 -32.69 -14.43
N LYS A 885 44.84 -31.81 -13.93
CA LYS A 885 43.54 -32.18 -13.34
C LYS A 885 42.64 -30.95 -13.36
N GLY A 886 41.33 -31.16 -13.45
CA GLY A 886 40.36 -30.11 -13.16
C GLY A 886 39.25 -30.60 -12.25
N GLY A 887 38.42 -29.67 -11.83
CA GLY A 887 37.18 -29.98 -11.14
C GLY A 887 36.28 -28.76 -10.99
N PHE A 888 35.00 -29.02 -10.76
CA PHE A 888 33.96 -28.00 -10.64
C PHE A 888 32.96 -28.36 -9.54
N VAL A 889 32.30 -27.33 -9.00
CA VAL A 889 31.28 -27.44 -7.95
C VAL A 889 30.04 -26.62 -8.31
N LEU A 890 28.86 -27.13 -7.95
CA LEU A 890 27.59 -26.45 -8.15
C LEU A 890 27.30 -25.44 -7.02
N LYS A 891 26.80 -24.26 -7.39
CA LYS A 891 26.33 -23.24 -6.45
C LYS A 891 24.83 -23.32 -6.21
N LYS A 892 24.06 -23.62 -7.27
CA LYS A 892 22.63 -23.86 -7.27
C LYS A 892 22.39 -25.38 -7.35
N LYS A 893 21.32 -25.87 -6.70
CA LYS A 893 20.96 -27.30 -6.60
C LYS A 893 22.14 -28.28 -6.39
N PRO A 894 22.87 -28.22 -5.26
CA PRO A 894 23.96 -29.16 -4.99
C PRO A 894 23.48 -30.62 -5.08
N GLY A 895 24.19 -31.46 -5.84
CA GLY A 895 23.84 -32.86 -6.07
C GLY A 895 22.88 -33.13 -7.25
N ASP A 896 22.26 -32.13 -7.86
CA ASP A 896 21.42 -32.31 -9.06
C ASP A 896 22.30 -32.69 -10.27
N ARG A 897 21.99 -33.84 -10.89
CA ARG A 897 22.75 -34.39 -12.02
C ARG A 897 22.54 -33.60 -13.31
N ASP A 898 21.35 -33.04 -13.51
CA ASP A 898 21.05 -32.32 -14.76
C ASP A 898 21.68 -30.92 -14.72
N GLU A 899 21.66 -30.26 -13.56
CA GLU A 899 22.46 -29.05 -13.30
C GLU A 899 23.98 -29.34 -13.43
N ALA A 900 24.45 -30.50 -13.00
CA ALA A 900 25.85 -30.92 -13.18
C ALA A 900 26.23 -31.12 -14.66
N VAL A 901 25.34 -31.69 -15.48
CA VAL A 901 25.54 -31.83 -16.93
C VAL A 901 25.59 -30.46 -17.61
N GLU A 902 24.67 -29.55 -17.31
CA GLU A 902 24.68 -28.20 -17.91
C GLU A 902 25.88 -27.37 -17.46
N CYS A 903 26.24 -27.40 -16.16
CA CYS A 903 27.44 -26.73 -15.68
C CYS A 903 28.72 -27.33 -16.25
N TYR A 904 28.78 -28.66 -16.47
CA TYR A 904 29.90 -29.30 -17.18
C TYR A 904 29.99 -28.82 -18.64
N LYS A 905 28.87 -28.72 -19.37
CA LYS A 905 28.84 -28.17 -20.74
C LYS A 905 29.38 -26.73 -20.76
N LEU A 906 28.94 -25.88 -19.82
CA LEU A 906 29.43 -24.50 -19.69
C LEU A 906 30.92 -24.46 -19.34
N PHE A 907 31.40 -25.33 -18.45
CA PHE A 907 32.81 -25.42 -18.06
C PHE A 907 33.72 -25.83 -19.22
N ILE A 908 33.35 -26.86 -20.01
CA ILE A 908 34.11 -27.23 -21.21
C ILE A 908 34.17 -26.09 -22.23
N ASN A 909 33.06 -25.38 -22.45
CA ASN A 909 33.04 -24.20 -23.31
C ASN A 909 33.99 -23.10 -22.77
N ALA A 910 34.00 -22.85 -21.46
CA ALA A 910 34.85 -21.85 -20.81
C ALA A 910 36.35 -22.18 -20.90
N LEU A 911 36.74 -23.46 -20.82
CA LEU A 911 38.14 -23.88 -21.01
C LEU A 911 38.58 -23.68 -22.48
N LEU A 912 37.70 -24.02 -23.43
CA LEU A 912 37.97 -23.84 -24.87
C LEU A 912 37.95 -22.36 -25.29
N ASP A 913 37.24 -21.49 -24.58
CA ASP A 913 37.18 -20.04 -24.84
C ASP A 913 38.50 -19.29 -24.60
N VAL A 914 39.47 -19.91 -23.92
CA VAL A 914 40.82 -19.33 -23.67
C VAL A 914 41.96 -20.18 -24.27
N THR A 915 41.67 -21.29 -24.94
CA THR A 915 42.64 -22.22 -25.54
C THR A 915 42.75 -21.99 -27.05
N ASP A 916 43.96 -21.95 -27.62
CA ASP A 916 44.12 -21.75 -29.07
C ASP A 916 43.67 -22.99 -29.86
N ASN A 917 43.14 -22.81 -31.07
CA ASN A 917 42.77 -23.91 -31.96
C ASN A 917 43.82 -24.12 -33.07
N ILE A 918 43.77 -25.26 -33.78
CA ILE A 918 44.56 -25.49 -35.00
C ILE A 918 43.61 -25.66 -36.18
N VAL A 919 43.59 -24.69 -37.10
CA VAL A 919 42.74 -24.70 -38.29
C VAL A 919 43.63 -24.70 -39.53
N GLY A 920 43.48 -25.70 -40.40
CA GLY A 920 44.33 -25.84 -41.59
C GLY A 920 45.83 -25.93 -41.29
N GLY A 921 46.20 -26.49 -40.14
CA GLY A 921 47.60 -26.57 -39.67
C GLY A 921 48.16 -25.28 -39.08
N LYS A 922 47.36 -24.22 -38.92
CA LYS A 922 47.78 -22.94 -38.32
C LYS A 922 47.12 -22.71 -36.96
N VAL A 923 47.90 -22.20 -36.00
CA VAL A 923 47.36 -21.75 -34.72
C VAL A 923 46.37 -20.60 -34.95
N THR A 924 45.19 -20.71 -34.36
CA THR A 924 44.09 -19.75 -34.47
C THR A 924 43.66 -19.36 -33.05
N PRO A 925 43.90 -18.11 -32.61
CA PRO A 925 43.50 -17.64 -31.30
C PRO A 925 41.97 -17.69 -31.08
N PRO A 926 41.50 -17.76 -29.82
CA PRO A 926 40.10 -17.51 -29.50
C PRO A 926 39.67 -16.11 -29.96
N ARG A 927 38.40 -15.96 -30.35
CA ARG A 927 37.82 -14.65 -30.65
C ARG A 927 37.81 -13.76 -29.40
N ASP A 928 38.03 -12.47 -29.58
CA ASP A 928 37.89 -11.43 -28.55
C ASP A 928 38.76 -11.67 -27.28
N VAL A 929 39.93 -12.31 -27.45
CA VAL A 929 40.91 -12.56 -26.38
C VAL A 929 42.26 -11.92 -26.72
N VAL A 930 42.74 -11.04 -25.85
CA VAL A 930 44.15 -10.61 -25.81
C VAL A 930 44.96 -11.70 -25.10
N ARG A 931 46.13 -12.06 -25.65
CA ARG A 931 47.01 -13.12 -25.14
C ARG A 931 48.31 -12.51 -24.60
N HIS A 932 48.64 -12.78 -23.35
CA HIS A 932 49.90 -12.38 -22.69
C HIS A 932 50.89 -13.56 -22.53
N ASP A 933 50.69 -14.61 -23.33
CA ASP A 933 51.44 -15.87 -23.26
C ASP A 933 51.61 -16.50 -24.66
N PRO A 934 52.53 -17.47 -24.83
CA PRO A 934 52.73 -18.17 -26.10
C PRO A 934 51.51 -18.96 -26.59
N ASP A 935 51.59 -19.48 -27.81
CA ASP A 935 50.59 -20.39 -28.37
C ASP A 935 50.37 -21.63 -27.48
N ASP A 936 49.10 -21.92 -27.17
CA ASP A 936 48.66 -22.96 -26.24
C ASP A 936 47.44 -23.67 -26.82
N THR A 937 47.71 -24.67 -27.65
CA THR A 937 46.69 -25.44 -28.38
C THR A 937 46.29 -26.75 -27.72
N TYR A 938 47.01 -27.19 -26.67
CA TYR A 938 46.88 -28.53 -26.12
C TYR A 938 46.11 -28.57 -24.80
N LEU A 939 44.83 -28.92 -24.91
CA LEU A 939 43.93 -29.20 -23.80
C LEU A 939 43.29 -30.57 -24.02
N VAL A 940 43.55 -31.54 -23.14
CA VAL A 940 42.97 -32.89 -23.18
C VAL A 940 42.42 -33.26 -21.81
N VAL A 941 41.14 -33.63 -21.78
CA VAL A 941 40.39 -33.95 -20.55
C VAL A 941 40.12 -35.47 -20.44
N ALA A 942 39.60 -35.89 -19.30
CA ALA A 942 39.20 -37.27 -19.03
C ALA A 942 38.08 -37.34 -17.97
N ALA A 943 37.48 -38.52 -17.84
CA ALA A 943 36.60 -38.87 -16.73
C ALA A 943 37.32 -38.84 -15.35
N ASP A 944 36.57 -38.56 -14.30
CA ASP A 944 36.91 -38.74 -12.87
C ASP A 944 35.63 -39.04 -12.04
N LYS A 945 35.69 -38.93 -10.70
CA LYS A 945 34.50 -39.03 -9.82
C LYS A 945 33.42 -38.05 -10.29
N GLY A 946 32.21 -38.56 -10.45
CA GLY A 946 31.02 -37.80 -10.85
C GLY A 946 30.91 -37.42 -12.34
N THR A 947 31.95 -37.67 -13.16
CA THR A 947 31.97 -37.27 -14.58
C THR A 947 32.18 -38.43 -15.55
N ALA A 948 32.13 -39.68 -15.06
CA ALA A 948 32.43 -40.88 -15.84
C ALA A 948 31.65 -41.01 -17.17
N THR A 949 30.41 -40.51 -17.23
CA THR A 949 29.58 -40.54 -18.46
C THR A 949 29.63 -39.23 -19.25
N PHE A 950 30.53 -38.29 -18.94
CA PHE A 950 30.55 -36.95 -19.54
C PHE A 950 31.62 -36.75 -20.62
N SER A 951 32.57 -37.68 -20.81
CA SER A 951 33.60 -37.56 -21.86
C SER A 951 32.99 -37.40 -23.26
N ASP A 952 31.91 -38.11 -23.56
CA ASP A 952 31.21 -37.96 -24.86
C ASP A 952 30.62 -36.57 -25.05
N ILE A 953 30.11 -35.93 -23.99
CA ILE A 953 29.59 -34.56 -24.01
C ILE A 953 30.72 -33.56 -24.31
N ALA A 954 31.90 -33.76 -23.71
CA ALA A 954 33.07 -32.93 -23.97
C ALA A 954 33.59 -33.09 -25.42
N ASN A 955 33.60 -34.32 -25.95
CA ASN A 955 33.92 -34.60 -27.35
C ASN A 955 32.90 -33.97 -28.31
N GLU A 956 31.61 -34.06 -28.01
CA GLU A 956 30.56 -33.44 -28.83
C GLU A 956 30.74 -31.90 -28.90
N ILE A 957 31.05 -31.25 -27.79
CA ILE A 957 31.36 -29.79 -27.76
C ILE A 957 32.61 -29.48 -28.58
N SER A 958 33.66 -30.29 -28.45
CA SER A 958 34.92 -30.15 -29.20
C SER A 958 34.68 -30.21 -30.72
N VAL A 959 33.98 -31.26 -31.18
CA VAL A 959 33.59 -31.42 -32.60
C VAL A 959 32.69 -30.28 -33.06
N ARG A 960 31.66 -29.91 -32.28
CA ARG A 960 30.71 -28.82 -32.61
C ARG A 960 31.40 -27.45 -32.71
N ARG A 961 32.48 -27.22 -31.95
CA ARG A 961 33.32 -26.00 -32.03
C ARG A 961 34.38 -26.06 -33.15
N GLY A 962 34.54 -27.19 -33.84
CA GLY A 962 35.64 -27.40 -34.79
C GLY A 962 37.01 -27.35 -34.12
N PHE A 963 37.11 -27.79 -32.85
CA PHE A 963 38.38 -27.84 -32.13
C PHE A 963 39.22 -29.02 -32.64
N TRP A 964 40.52 -28.79 -32.88
CA TRP A 964 41.37 -29.68 -33.67
C TRP A 964 41.56 -31.09 -33.14
N LEU A 965 41.31 -31.31 -31.84
CA LEU A 965 41.35 -32.63 -31.20
C LEU A 965 40.07 -33.44 -31.43
N GLY A 966 38.96 -32.84 -31.87
CA GLY A 966 37.72 -33.54 -32.18
C GLY A 966 37.24 -34.44 -31.04
N ASP A 967 37.03 -35.73 -31.36
CA ASP A 967 36.64 -36.82 -30.47
C ASP A 967 37.80 -37.38 -29.61
N ALA A 968 39.04 -36.94 -29.84
CA ALA A 968 40.19 -37.23 -28.98
C ALA A 968 40.40 -36.18 -27.87
N PHE A 969 39.54 -35.16 -27.77
CA PHE A 969 39.61 -34.11 -26.74
C PHE A 969 39.37 -34.65 -25.32
N ALA A 970 38.43 -35.58 -25.17
CA ALA A 970 38.04 -36.18 -23.90
C ALA A 970 38.21 -37.70 -23.94
N SER A 971 39.10 -38.20 -23.10
CA SER A 971 39.39 -39.63 -23.01
C SER A 971 38.44 -40.39 -22.08
N GLY A 972 38.17 -41.66 -22.42
CA GLY A 972 37.19 -42.50 -21.71
C GLY A 972 35.74 -42.38 -22.22
N GLY A 973 35.54 -41.79 -23.41
CA GLY A 973 34.27 -41.81 -24.12
C GLY A 973 33.95 -43.14 -24.81
N SER A 974 32.75 -43.27 -25.38
CA SER A 974 32.24 -44.50 -26.02
C SER A 974 32.99 -44.93 -27.28
N ALA A 975 33.73 -44.02 -27.94
CA ALA A 975 34.64 -44.32 -29.03
C ALA A 975 36.01 -44.87 -28.57
N GLY A 976 36.28 -44.92 -27.26
CA GLY A 976 37.56 -45.34 -26.68
C GLY A 976 37.59 -46.76 -26.11
N TYR A 977 38.75 -47.15 -25.59
CA TYR A 977 38.91 -48.42 -24.87
C TYR A 977 38.23 -48.36 -23.48
N ASP A 978 37.28 -49.25 -23.24
CA ASP A 978 36.67 -49.44 -21.91
C ASP A 978 37.69 -50.02 -20.94
N HIS A 979 38.19 -49.17 -20.05
CA HIS A 979 39.22 -49.52 -19.07
C HIS A 979 38.76 -50.61 -18.09
N LYS A 980 37.47 -50.67 -17.73
CA LYS A 980 36.93 -51.66 -16.78
C LYS A 980 36.71 -53.00 -17.46
N LYS A 981 36.06 -53.01 -18.63
CA LYS A 981 35.79 -54.23 -19.41
C LYS A 981 37.04 -54.91 -19.93
N MET A 982 38.11 -54.15 -20.20
CA MET A 982 39.41 -54.68 -20.57
C MET A 982 40.35 -54.90 -19.37
N GLY A 983 39.98 -54.44 -18.17
CA GLY A 983 40.76 -54.57 -16.94
C GLY A 983 42.16 -53.95 -17.01
N ILE A 984 42.34 -52.89 -17.81
CA ILE A 984 43.68 -52.38 -18.20
C ILE A 984 44.52 -52.00 -16.98
N THR A 985 43.91 -51.30 -16.03
CA THR A 985 44.57 -50.85 -14.79
C THR A 985 44.97 -52.04 -13.91
N ALA A 986 44.06 -53.01 -13.72
CA ALA A 986 44.30 -54.19 -12.92
C ALA A 986 45.39 -55.09 -13.52
N ARG A 987 45.34 -55.34 -14.83
CA ARG A 987 46.36 -56.14 -15.56
C ARG A 987 47.74 -55.50 -15.46
N GLY A 988 47.84 -54.18 -15.66
CA GLY A 988 49.10 -53.44 -15.52
C GLY A 988 49.67 -53.51 -14.09
N ALA A 989 48.81 -53.41 -13.07
CA ALA A 989 49.23 -53.62 -11.68
C ALA A 989 49.65 -55.08 -11.39
N TRP A 990 48.98 -56.05 -12.01
CA TRP A 990 49.24 -57.48 -11.80
C TRP A 990 50.56 -57.96 -12.40
N GLU A 991 51.07 -57.32 -13.46
CA GLU A 991 52.45 -57.57 -13.91
C GLU A 991 53.47 -57.20 -12.82
N SER A 992 53.25 -56.10 -12.09
CA SER A 992 54.07 -55.72 -10.94
C SER A 992 53.92 -56.69 -9.76
N VAL A 993 52.70 -57.20 -9.49
CA VAL A 993 52.46 -58.25 -8.48
C VAL A 993 53.21 -59.53 -8.84
N LYS A 994 53.05 -60.04 -10.07
CA LYS A 994 53.77 -61.22 -10.58
C LYS A 994 55.28 -61.05 -10.53
N ARG A 995 55.80 -59.84 -10.83
CA ARG A 995 57.23 -59.55 -10.70
C ARG A 995 57.69 -59.61 -9.24
N HIS A 996 56.99 -58.92 -8.34
CA HIS A 996 57.37 -58.83 -6.93
C HIS A 996 57.30 -60.20 -6.23
N PHE A 997 56.23 -60.97 -6.45
CA PHE A 997 56.12 -62.33 -5.89
C PHE A 997 57.18 -63.28 -6.47
N ARG A 998 57.54 -63.16 -7.76
CA ARG A 998 58.66 -63.92 -8.35
C ARG A 998 60.01 -63.57 -7.71
N ASP A 999 60.23 -62.30 -7.37
CA ASP A 999 61.43 -61.88 -6.63
C ASP A 999 61.43 -62.38 -5.17
N LEU A 1000 60.27 -62.79 -4.64
CA LEU A 1000 60.09 -63.51 -3.37
C LEU A 1000 60.05 -65.05 -3.53
N GLY A 1001 60.24 -65.58 -4.74
CA GLY A 1001 60.23 -67.03 -5.02
C GLY A 1001 58.85 -67.68 -5.14
N VAL A 1002 57.76 -66.91 -5.19
CA VAL A 1002 56.38 -67.40 -5.30
C VAL A 1002 55.81 -67.12 -6.70
N ASP A 1003 55.23 -68.14 -7.33
CA ASP A 1003 54.50 -67.97 -8.60
C ASP A 1003 52.98 -67.91 -8.37
N THR A 1004 52.45 -66.69 -8.30
CA THR A 1004 51.01 -66.39 -8.18
C THR A 1004 50.13 -66.99 -9.30
N GLN A 1005 50.69 -67.60 -10.34
CA GLN A 1005 49.94 -68.27 -11.41
C GLN A 1005 49.88 -69.80 -11.26
N THR A 1006 50.63 -70.39 -10.32
CA THR A 1006 50.70 -71.86 -10.09
C THR A 1006 50.71 -72.28 -8.62
N GLN A 1007 50.79 -71.34 -7.68
CA GLN A 1007 50.90 -71.59 -6.24
C GLN A 1007 49.88 -70.75 -5.45
N ASP A 1008 49.23 -71.37 -4.46
CA ASP A 1008 48.26 -70.73 -3.58
C ASP A 1008 48.89 -69.63 -2.70
N PHE A 1009 48.22 -68.47 -2.61
CA PHE A 1009 48.67 -67.36 -1.77
C PHE A 1009 47.51 -66.60 -1.14
N ALA A 1010 47.69 -66.18 0.11
CA ALA A 1010 46.69 -65.39 0.84
C ALA A 1010 46.70 -63.92 0.38
N VAL A 1011 45.51 -63.31 0.32
CA VAL A 1011 45.31 -61.90 0.00
C VAL A 1011 44.35 -61.27 1.00
N VAL A 1012 44.71 -60.07 1.45
CA VAL A 1012 43.80 -59.09 2.08
C VAL A 1012 43.76 -57.87 1.17
N GLY A 1013 42.59 -57.25 0.98
CA GLY A 1013 42.47 -56.08 0.10
C GLY A 1013 41.33 -55.12 0.44
N VAL A 1014 41.30 -53.98 -0.26
CA VAL A 1014 40.32 -52.91 -0.06
C VAL A 1014 39.52 -52.70 -1.34
N GLY A 1015 38.20 -52.85 -1.24
CA GLY A 1015 37.25 -52.85 -2.35
C GLY A 1015 36.36 -54.09 -2.37
N ASP A 1016 35.63 -54.24 -3.46
CA ASP A 1016 34.68 -55.33 -3.71
C ASP A 1016 34.68 -55.75 -5.19
N MET A 1017 34.00 -56.86 -5.51
CA MET A 1017 33.99 -57.43 -6.85
C MET A 1017 33.29 -56.54 -7.91
N SER A 1018 32.52 -55.52 -7.55
CA SER A 1018 31.97 -54.55 -8.51
C SER A 1018 33.00 -53.50 -8.95
N GLY A 1019 34.10 -53.33 -8.21
CA GLY A 1019 35.14 -52.34 -8.48
C GLY A 1019 36.04 -52.69 -9.67
N ASP A 1020 36.45 -51.68 -10.46
CA ASP A 1020 37.33 -51.86 -11.62
C ASP A 1020 38.65 -52.57 -11.26
N VAL A 1021 39.47 -51.94 -10.40
CA VAL A 1021 40.82 -52.44 -10.11
C VAL A 1021 40.78 -53.70 -9.23
N PHE A 1022 39.95 -53.70 -8.18
CA PHE A 1022 39.84 -54.82 -7.25
C PHE A 1022 39.21 -56.05 -7.94
N GLY A 1023 38.03 -55.88 -8.54
CA GLY A 1023 37.26 -56.97 -9.13
C GLY A 1023 37.98 -57.64 -10.29
N ASN A 1024 38.58 -56.87 -11.22
CA ASN A 1024 39.44 -57.46 -12.25
C ASN A 1024 40.66 -58.14 -11.61
N GLY A 1025 41.33 -57.49 -10.65
CA GLY A 1025 42.55 -57.99 -10.01
C GLY A 1025 42.37 -59.34 -9.32
N MET A 1026 41.27 -59.53 -8.58
CA MET A 1026 40.93 -60.78 -7.91
C MET A 1026 40.56 -61.93 -8.85
N LEU A 1027 40.49 -61.69 -10.17
CA LEU A 1027 40.27 -62.69 -11.21
C LEU A 1027 41.51 -62.99 -12.07
N LEU A 1028 42.65 -62.34 -11.81
CA LEU A 1028 43.92 -62.55 -12.52
C LEU A 1028 44.78 -63.70 -11.96
N SER A 1029 44.27 -64.43 -10.96
CA SER A 1029 44.71 -65.79 -10.64
C SER A 1029 43.61 -66.59 -9.95
N ARG A 1030 43.58 -67.90 -10.23
CA ARG A 1030 42.75 -68.88 -9.51
C ARG A 1030 43.30 -69.21 -8.12
N HIS A 1031 44.58 -69.00 -7.89
CA HIS A 1031 45.30 -69.36 -6.66
C HIS A 1031 45.16 -68.34 -5.51
N ILE A 1032 44.32 -67.31 -5.68
CA ILE A 1032 44.10 -66.27 -4.67
C ILE A 1032 43.19 -66.80 -3.58
N LYS A 1033 43.72 -66.99 -2.37
CA LYS A 1033 42.96 -67.19 -1.13
C LYS A 1033 42.63 -65.83 -0.53
N LEU A 1034 41.47 -65.27 -0.88
CA LEU A 1034 41.04 -63.97 -0.37
C LEU A 1034 40.52 -64.14 1.07
N VAL A 1035 41.39 -63.92 2.05
CA VAL A 1035 41.07 -64.19 3.47
C VAL A 1035 40.36 -63.03 4.17
N ALA A 1036 40.49 -61.81 3.63
CA ALA A 1036 39.64 -60.69 4.01
C ALA A 1036 39.55 -59.63 2.90
N ALA A 1037 38.42 -58.94 2.82
CA ALA A 1037 38.23 -57.75 2.00
C ALA A 1037 37.32 -56.76 2.72
N PHE A 1038 37.49 -55.46 2.49
CA PHE A 1038 36.53 -54.47 3.00
C PHE A 1038 36.35 -53.29 2.05
N ASP A 1039 35.14 -52.76 2.00
CA ASP A 1039 34.81 -51.53 1.28
C ASP A 1039 34.11 -50.53 2.21
N HIS A 1040 33.44 -49.52 1.66
CA HIS A 1040 32.64 -48.56 2.41
C HIS A 1040 31.28 -49.10 2.90
N ARG A 1041 30.97 -50.38 2.68
CA ARG A 1041 29.67 -51.01 2.98
C ARG A 1041 29.82 -52.25 3.86
N HIS A 1042 30.81 -53.11 3.58
CA HIS A 1042 30.97 -54.40 4.24
C HIS A 1042 32.43 -54.74 4.55
N ILE A 1043 32.62 -55.61 5.55
CA ILE A 1043 33.83 -56.36 5.85
C ILE A 1043 33.53 -57.83 5.57
N PHE A 1044 34.27 -58.43 4.65
CA PHE A 1044 34.28 -59.84 4.31
C PHE A 1044 35.51 -60.52 4.94
N VAL A 1045 35.31 -61.66 5.60
CA VAL A 1045 36.38 -62.49 6.18
C VAL A 1045 36.10 -63.96 5.86
N ASP A 1046 37.12 -64.65 5.38
CA ASP A 1046 37.09 -66.10 5.13
C ASP A 1046 38.42 -66.70 5.62
N PRO A 1047 38.48 -67.42 6.76
CA PRO A 1047 39.74 -67.86 7.34
C PRO A 1047 40.53 -68.83 6.46
N THR A 1048 39.84 -69.71 5.72
CA THR A 1048 40.43 -70.80 4.94
C THR A 1048 39.68 -71.06 3.61
N PRO A 1049 39.61 -70.06 2.69
CA PRO A 1049 38.90 -70.16 1.42
C PRO A 1049 39.50 -71.25 0.50
N ASP A 1050 38.62 -72.03 -0.14
CA ASP A 1050 39.02 -72.84 -1.30
C ASP A 1050 39.30 -71.92 -2.50
N PRO A 1051 40.45 -72.03 -3.17
CA PRO A 1051 40.87 -71.09 -4.20
C PRO A 1051 40.00 -71.16 -5.47
N GLU A 1052 39.56 -72.36 -5.89
CA GLU A 1052 38.79 -72.53 -7.13
C GLU A 1052 37.30 -72.22 -6.93
N ALA A 1053 36.69 -72.68 -5.83
CA ALA A 1053 35.31 -72.36 -5.50
C ALA A 1053 35.11 -70.85 -5.28
N SER A 1054 35.96 -70.22 -4.47
CA SER A 1054 35.92 -68.77 -4.28
C SER A 1054 36.27 -68.00 -5.56
N TYR A 1055 37.07 -68.55 -6.49
CA TYR A 1055 37.32 -67.92 -7.81
C TYR A 1055 36.07 -67.91 -8.68
N VAL A 1056 35.34 -69.04 -8.76
CA VAL A 1056 34.06 -69.13 -9.48
C VAL A 1056 33.04 -68.16 -8.90
N GLU A 1057 32.94 -68.08 -7.58
CA GLU A 1057 32.02 -67.19 -6.88
C GLU A 1057 32.38 -65.70 -7.06
N ARG A 1058 33.65 -65.33 -6.88
CA ARG A 1058 34.13 -63.97 -7.19
C ARG A 1058 33.83 -63.58 -8.65
N ARG A 1059 33.93 -64.52 -9.61
CA ARG A 1059 33.55 -64.24 -11.00
C ARG A 1059 32.05 -63.99 -11.15
N ARG A 1060 31.19 -64.79 -10.50
CA ARG A 1060 29.74 -64.55 -10.46
C ARG A 1060 29.43 -63.14 -9.94
N LEU A 1061 30.08 -62.73 -8.86
CA LEU A 1061 29.92 -61.39 -8.27
C LEU A 1061 30.43 -60.26 -9.18
N PHE A 1062 31.53 -60.47 -9.92
CA PHE A 1062 32.03 -59.49 -10.89
C PHE A 1062 31.10 -59.31 -12.10
N GLU A 1063 30.40 -60.38 -12.49
CA GLU A 1063 29.45 -60.39 -13.61
C GLU A 1063 28.05 -59.82 -13.25
N LEU A 1064 27.75 -59.61 -11.95
CA LEU A 1064 26.51 -58.98 -11.49
C LEU A 1064 26.51 -57.44 -11.70
N PRO A 1065 25.39 -56.83 -12.17
CA PRO A 1065 25.33 -55.39 -12.42
C PRO A 1065 25.54 -54.46 -11.21
N ARG A 1066 25.31 -54.93 -9.98
CA ARG A 1066 25.42 -54.16 -8.72
C ARG A 1066 25.75 -55.07 -7.52
N SER A 1067 26.93 -55.67 -7.51
CA SER A 1067 27.36 -56.54 -6.40
C SER A 1067 27.93 -55.79 -5.17
N SER A 1068 28.00 -56.54 -4.09
CA SER A 1068 28.61 -56.24 -2.80
C SER A 1068 29.13 -57.54 -2.16
N TRP A 1069 29.73 -57.48 -0.97
CA TRP A 1069 30.10 -58.70 -0.24
C TRP A 1069 28.90 -59.43 0.36
N ALA A 1070 27.78 -58.73 0.64
CA ALA A 1070 26.54 -59.36 1.08
C ALA A 1070 25.84 -60.20 -0.02
N ASP A 1071 26.27 -60.08 -1.28
CA ASP A 1071 25.81 -60.93 -2.37
C ASP A 1071 26.58 -62.27 -2.46
N TYR A 1072 27.67 -62.44 -1.70
CA TYR A 1072 28.53 -63.63 -1.70
C TYR A 1072 27.79 -64.83 -1.08
N ASP A 1073 27.90 -66.01 -1.70
CA ASP A 1073 27.26 -67.23 -1.19
C ASP A 1073 27.89 -67.66 0.14
N ALA A 1074 27.15 -67.42 1.23
CA ALA A 1074 27.59 -67.74 2.59
C ALA A 1074 27.84 -69.24 2.83
N THR A 1075 27.36 -70.14 1.96
CA THR A 1075 27.67 -71.58 2.04
C THR A 1075 29.09 -71.92 1.55
N LEU A 1076 29.79 -70.97 0.92
CA LEU A 1076 31.16 -71.09 0.44
C LEU A 1076 32.20 -70.43 1.36
N ILE A 1077 31.78 -69.79 2.45
CA ILE A 1077 32.66 -69.18 3.46
C ILE A 1077 33.06 -70.24 4.49
N SER A 1078 34.35 -70.33 4.85
CA SER A 1078 34.82 -71.32 5.83
C SER A 1078 34.46 -70.99 7.28
N GLU A 1079 34.54 -71.99 8.18
CA GLU A 1079 34.14 -71.88 9.58
C GLU A 1079 34.90 -70.74 10.31
N GLY A 1080 34.14 -69.80 10.89
CA GLY A 1080 34.68 -68.59 11.52
C GLY A 1080 34.84 -67.38 10.58
N GLY A 1081 34.40 -67.49 9.31
CA GLY A 1081 34.24 -66.37 8.39
C GLY A 1081 32.83 -65.77 8.41
N GLU A 1082 32.71 -64.52 7.94
CA GLU A 1082 31.45 -63.79 7.81
C GLU A 1082 31.55 -62.65 6.78
N SER A 1083 30.41 -62.11 6.35
CA SER A 1083 30.34 -60.85 5.61
C SER A 1083 29.37 -59.90 6.32
N SER A 1084 29.92 -58.98 7.10
CA SER A 1084 29.17 -58.06 7.95
C SER A 1084 29.19 -56.63 7.41
N PRO A 1085 28.14 -55.82 7.62
CA PRO A 1085 28.16 -54.40 7.28
C PRO A 1085 29.20 -53.63 8.12
N VAL A 1086 29.75 -52.55 7.57
CA VAL A 1086 30.63 -51.62 8.30
C VAL A 1086 29.78 -50.81 9.30
N PRO A 1087 30.21 -50.65 10.57
CA PRO A 1087 29.53 -49.81 11.57
C PRO A 1087 29.51 -48.31 11.25
#